data_AF-A0A842UQM1-F1
#
_entry.id   AF-A0A842UQM1-F1
#
_cell.length_a   1.000
_cell.length_b   1.000
_cell.length_c   1.000
_cell.angle_alpha   90.00
_cell.angle_beta   90.00
_cell.angle_gamma   90.00
#
_symmetry.space_group_name_H-M   'P 1'
#
loop_
_entity.id
_entity.type
_entity.pdbx_description
1 polymer ?
#
loop_
_entity_poly.entity_id
_entity_poly.type
_entity_poly.pdbx_seq_one_letter_code
_entity_poly.pdbx_strand_id
1 'polypeptide(L)'
;IIGYALGDSYIRGEASVIFTDKDIKNLKAYGKLIEDVFHIKTRIIKADRQRLFANSYALVRFLKILCPEVFLRSWQRRVPKFIQRSPAKEVAAFLGGLFDAEGHISKKNITITMTSRRVIEIIKHLLLRFGIVAHQKYVEHSSGFADTDAYRLNIDGQRSILNFVKYIKLNSSAKKTELNKLASNVKRKQKQTYTDILPIPKTILRKLTKELKIKKEMRIYQTCLYTHGLTIYKAEAMLALFQARLNEIKNLDISERNFYKARLCLKMPRKALTKQLGCSEKLLEQVEKNKIKKSKIDKKKIVSLLEQEKNKIVQKSETLLKKIKEIIDSDIFFDEILEIEKVKYNGTMVYDLTINPHSNYVANTFITHNSGVMFSINPATNNKEQVVIEAAYGLGEAVVSGSVNPNTYIVNKKTKEILEKDIPGQDFKIIRDPNTNKNIKADVSEEEKEKQVLTDAEVKSLAGLANRVEKHYDYPQDMEWAIERNKLYLVQTRPVTTVKKVKSAEAEQIKGEQILKGLAASPGVHSGTVKILRSADELSKLQQGEVLVTKMTNPDFVPAMQRAAAIVTDEGGITSHAAIVSREMGVPCVVGTKEATQKLKDGDEITVDGSKGLVYKGKVEVAEEKPKEEVAISKQKLVTATEVYVIMDLPQFAERAAKTGADGVGLLRLEGIIASGKIHPAKYLKENRLDEYTNLLADGIKKIATLFRDKTVWVRTSDIRTDEYRGLEGGESEPKEANPMIGWHGIRRSLSQPELLKAEFAALKKVHEAGLEKVGVMIPFVISVDELKKAKELCKEVGLEPRRDIEFGVMIETPAASLIINDLCDEGIDFISLGTNDLTQTTLGIDRNNENIAGLYDWNHPAVKALVSQVIKVCKAHKVHTSICGQAGSDPKFVPFLIKCGIGSVSANPDAVSKIRELIYEEEKKLLLEAAREHEEKQSKASNENEHMQS
;
A
#
# COMPACT_ATOMS: atom_id res chain seq x y z
N ILE A 1 -24.25 -18.29 -11.11
CA ILE A 1 -25.64 -18.06 -10.62
C ILE A 1 -25.97 -16.57 -10.60
N ILE A 2 -25.28 -15.74 -9.81
CA ILE A 2 -25.59 -14.30 -9.69
C ILE A 2 -25.56 -13.54 -11.02
N GLY A 3 -24.53 -13.76 -11.85
CA GLY A 3 -24.47 -13.15 -13.19
C GLY A 3 -25.67 -13.51 -14.06
N TYR A 4 -26.09 -14.77 -14.03
CA TYR A 4 -27.27 -15.22 -14.77
C TYR A 4 -28.56 -14.64 -14.19
N ALA A 5 -28.67 -14.54 -12.86
CA ALA A 5 -29.80 -13.92 -12.17
C ALA A 5 -29.96 -12.43 -12.52
N LEU A 6 -28.84 -11.71 -12.68
CA LEU A 6 -28.85 -10.29 -13.05
C LEU A 6 -29.32 -10.06 -14.49
N GLY A 7 -29.20 -11.06 -15.37
CA GLY A 7 -29.76 -11.06 -16.72
C GLY A 7 -31.21 -11.54 -16.74
N ASP A 8 -31.40 -12.83 -16.97
CA ASP A 8 -32.69 -13.44 -17.24
C ASP A 8 -33.30 -14.13 -15.98
N SER A 9 -33.54 -13.37 -14.90
CA SER A 9 -34.35 -13.85 -13.78
C SER A 9 -35.36 -12.84 -13.26
N TYR A 10 -36.42 -13.37 -12.65
CA TYR A 10 -37.39 -12.61 -11.85
C TYR A 10 -37.89 -13.46 -10.69
N ILE A 11 -38.47 -12.80 -9.69
CA ILE A 11 -38.91 -13.44 -8.45
C ILE A 11 -40.43 -13.43 -8.39
N ARG A 12 -41.02 -14.56 -7.98
CA ARG A 12 -42.47 -14.72 -7.84
C ARG A 12 -42.80 -14.97 -6.37
N GLY A 13 -43.45 -13.99 -5.73
CA GLY A 13 -43.75 -14.03 -4.30
C GLY A 13 -42.49 -14.04 -3.45
N GLU A 14 -42.56 -14.64 -2.26
CA GLU A 14 -41.44 -14.68 -1.31
C GLU A 14 -40.61 -15.97 -1.38
N ALA A 15 -41.04 -16.94 -2.20
CA ALA A 15 -40.52 -18.31 -2.14
C ALA A 15 -39.89 -18.82 -3.44
N SER A 16 -39.96 -18.08 -4.56
CA SER A 16 -39.55 -18.62 -5.86
C SER A 16 -38.68 -17.66 -6.66
N VAL A 17 -37.50 -18.14 -7.07
CA VAL A 17 -36.67 -17.51 -8.10
C VAL A 17 -36.88 -18.24 -9.42
N ILE A 18 -37.21 -17.49 -10.48
CA ILE A 18 -37.49 -18.03 -11.80
C ILE A 18 -36.44 -17.52 -12.78
N PHE A 19 -35.74 -18.46 -13.42
CA PHE A 19 -34.79 -18.17 -14.49
C PHE A 19 -35.41 -18.51 -15.84
N THR A 20 -35.16 -17.69 -16.86
CA THR A 20 -35.77 -17.88 -18.18
C THR A 20 -34.72 -18.01 -19.28
N ASP A 21 -34.87 -19.01 -20.16
CA ASP A 21 -34.01 -19.16 -21.33
C ASP A 21 -34.79 -19.78 -22.49
N LYS A 22 -34.34 -19.53 -23.72
CA LYS A 22 -34.82 -20.26 -24.89
C LYS A 22 -34.20 -21.66 -24.96
N ASP A 23 -32.97 -21.83 -24.48
CA ASP A 23 -32.25 -23.10 -24.49
C ASP A 23 -32.43 -23.88 -23.18
N ILE A 24 -33.17 -25.01 -23.26
CA ILE A 24 -33.37 -25.92 -22.13
C ILE A 24 -32.07 -26.43 -21.51
N LYS A 25 -31.02 -26.60 -22.32
CA LYS A 25 -29.74 -27.15 -21.85
C LYS A 25 -29.06 -26.17 -20.89
N ASN A 26 -29.21 -24.87 -21.15
CA ASN A 26 -28.69 -23.83 -20.28
C ASN A 26 -29.43 -23.84 -18.93
N LEU A 27 -30.76 -23.88 -18.95
CA LEU A 27 -31.56 -24.00 -17.72
C LEU A 27 -31.25 -25.27 -16.92
N LYS A 28 -31.02 -26.41 -17.59
CA LYS A 28 -30.59 -27.64 -16.90
C LYS A 28 -29.23 -27.49 -16.22
N ALA A 29 -28.27 -26.82 -16.87
CA ALA A 29 -26.95 -26.58 -16.29
C ALA A 29 -27.02 -25.66 -15.06
N TYR A 30 -27.80 -24.59 -15.13
CA TYR A 30 -28.02 -23.69 -13.98
C TYR A 30 -28.89 -24.33 -12.89
N GLY A 31 -29.85 -25.18 -13.25
CA GLY A 31 -30.64 -25.97 -12.31
C GLY A 31 -29.76 -26.91 -11.49
N LYS A 32 -28.90 -27.69 -12.16
CA LYS A 32 -27.90 -28.52 -11.49
C LYS A 32 -26.96 -27.70 -10.60
N LEU A 33 -26.49 -26.55 -11.06
CA LEU A 33 -25.62 -25.68 -10.27
C LEU A 33 -26.32 -25.14 -9.00
N ILE A 34 -27.62 -24.85 -9.08
CA ILE A 34 -28.43 -24.44 -7.91
C ILE A 34 -28.63 -25.63 -6.96
N GLU A 35 -28.87 -26.83 -7.48
CA GLU A 35 -28.96 -28.07 -6.70
C GLU A 35 -27.64 -28.38 -5.98
N ASP A 36 -26.51 -28.26 -6.67
CA ASP A 36 -25.18 -28.55 -6.12
C ASP A 36 -24.77 -27.55 -5.03
N VAL A 37 -25.10 -26.26 -5.21
CA VAL A 37 -24.67 -25.18 -4.31
C VAL A 37 -25.62 -24.96 -3.15
N PHE A 38 -26.93 -25.05 -3.38
CA PHE A 38 -27.94 -24.72 -2.38
C PHE A 38 -28.77 -25.92 -1.92
N HIS A 39 -28.56 -27.11 -2.50
CA HIS A 39 -29.33 -28.32 -2.21
C HIS A 39 -30.84 -28.15 -2.43
N ILE A 40 -31.23 -27.30 -3.39
CA ILE A 40 -32.62 -27.00 -3.74
C ILE A 40 -32.97 -27.67 -5.06
N LYS A 41 -33.95 -28.59 -5.05
CA LYS A 41 -34.49 -29.20 -6.28
C LYS A 41 -35.10 -28.14 -7.19
N THR A 42 -34.74 -28.19 -8.48
CA THR A 42 -35.26 -27.27 -9.48
C THR A 42 -36.24 -27.95 -10.43
N ARG A 43 -37.22 -27.19 -10.93
CA ARG A 43 -38.24 -27.69 -11.88
C ARG A 43 -38.25 -26.84 -13.13
N ILE A 44 -38.16 -27.45 -14.31
CA ILE A 44 -38.28 -26.75 -15.59
C ILE A 44 -39.70 -26.93 -16.16
N ILE A 45 -40.32 -25.82 -16.58
CA ILE A 45 -41.59 -25.81 -17.30
C ILE A 45 -41.35 -25.30 -18.72
N LYS A 46 -41.87 -26.02 -19.72
CA LYS A 46 -41.82 -25.61 -21.14
C LYS A 46 -42.81 -24.47 -21.40
N ALA A 47 -42.32 -23.39 -21.99
CA ALA A 47 -43.05 -22.21 -22.45
C ALA A 47 -42.22 -21.54 -23.57
N ASP A 48 -42.73 -20.48 -24.21
CA ASP A 48 -42.04 -19.76 -25.31
C ASP A 48 -40.60 -19.33 -24.95
N ARG A 49 -40.41 -18.87 -23.72
CA ARG A 49 -39.12 -18.96 -23.00
C ARG A 49 -39.32 -19.92 -21.85
N GLN A 50 -38.53 -20.98 -21.83
CA GLN A 50 -38.61 -22.01 -20.79
C GLN A 50 -38.27 -21.40 -19.43
N ARG A 51 -38.84 -21.97 -18.37
CA ARG A 51 -38.75 -21.40 -17.02
C ARG A 51 -38.22 -22.44 -16.04
N LEU A 52 -37.10 -22.14 -15.39
CA LEU A 52 -36.54 -22.91 -14.30
C LEU A 52 -36.99 -22.31 -12.98
N PHE A 53 -37.75 -23.07 -12.20
CA PHE A 53 -38.24 -22.71 -10.89
C PHE A 53 -37.29 -23.27 -9.82
N ALA A 54 -36.74 -22.37 -9.00
CA ALA A 54 -36.06 -22.70 -7.76
C ALA A 54 -36.93 -22.21 -6.59
N ASN A 55 -37.71 -23.11 -6.00
CA ASN A 55 -38.63 -22.80 -4.91
C ASN A 55 -37.90 -22.96 -3.57
N SER A 56 -37.50 -21.85 -2.96
CA SER A 56 -36.89 -21.80 -1.65
C SER A 56 -36.92 -20.38 -1.07
N TYR A 57 -37.53 -20.24 0.12
CA TYR A 57 -37.46 -19.01 0.91
C TYR A 57 -36.02 -18.65 1.29
N ALA A 58 -35.19 -19.65 1.58
CA ALA A 58 -33.78 -19.44 1.93
C ALA A 58 -32.99 -18.85 0.76
N LEU A 59 -33.22 -19.31 -0.47
CA LEU A 59 -32.57 -18.76 -1.67
C LEU A 59 -33.03 -17.33 -1.96
N VAL A 60 -34.33 -17.04 -1.83
CA VAL A 60 -34.84 -15.67 -2.00
C VAL A 60 -34.26 -14.74 -0.95
N ARG A 61 -34.22 -15.15 0.33
CA ARG A 61 -33.61 -14.36 1.42
C ARG A 61 -32.11 -14.15 1.21
N PHE A 62 -31.40 -15.19 0.80
CA PHE A 62 -29.98 -15.12 0.46
C PHE A 62 -29.71 -14.09 -0.65
N LEU A 63 -30.48 -14.13 -1.74
CA LEU A 63 -30.36 -13.15 -2.81
C LEU A 63 -30.77 -11.74 -2.36
N LYS A 64 -31.78 -11.57 -1.49
CA LYS A 64 -32.17 -10.26 -0.93
C LYS A 64 -31.01 -9.62 -0.15
N ILE A 65 -30.29 -10.41 0.64
CA ILE A 65 -29.17 -9.93 1.47
C ILE A 65 -27.94 -9.66 0.61
N LEU A 66 -27.57 -10.60 -0.25
CA LEU A 66 -26.29 -10.56 -0.95
C LEU A 66 -26.36 -9.74 -2.25
N CYS A 67 -27.49 -9.79 -2.97
CA CYS A 67 -27.65 -9.24 -4.31
C CYS A 67 -29.05 -8.61 -4.49
N PRO A 68 -29.42 -7.61 -3.65
CA PRO A 68 -30.73 -6.95 -3.74
C PRO A 68 -30.98 -6.33 -5.12
N GLU A 69 -29.93 -6.08 -5.91
CA GLU A 69 -30.02 -5.55 -7.26
C GLU A 69 -30.82 -6.43 -8.23
N VAL A 70 -30.88 -7.74 -8.01
CA VAL A 70 -31.68 -8.66 -8.84
C VAL A 70 -33.19 -8.40 -8.71
N PHE A 71 -33.61 -7.81 -7.58
CA PHE A 71 -35.00 -7.45 -7.28
C PHE A 71 -35.43 -6.13 -7.91
N LEU A 72 -34.49 -5.36 -8.46
CA LEU A 72 -34.78 -4.09 -9.14
C LEU A 72 -35.29 -4.35 -10.57
N ARG A 73 -36.06 -3.38 -11.09
CA ARG A 73 -36.44 -3.36 -12.50
C ARG A 73 -35.20 -3.32 -13.39
N SER A 74 -35.26 -3.91 -14.59
CA SER A 74 -34.09 -4.16 -15.45
C SER A 74 -33.20 -2.91 -15.68
N TRP A 75 -33.80 -1.73 -15.87
CA TRP A 75 -33.09 -0.47 -16.05
C TRP A 75 -32.48 0.13 -14.76
N GLN A 76 -32.96 -0.30 -13.58
CA GLN A 76 -32.47 0.12 -12.27
C GLN A 76 -31.39 -0.81 -11.70
N ARG A 77 -31.25 -2.02 -12.26
CA ARG A 77 -30.24 -3.01 -11.85
C ARG A 77 -28.84 -2.42 -11.87
N ARG A 78 -27.99 -2.92 -10.97
CA ARG A 78 -26.56 -2.59 -10.88
C ARG A 78 -25.76 -3.87 -10.63
N VAL A 79 -24.48 -3.85 -10.97
CA VAL A 79 -23.58 -4.95 -10.59
C VAL A 79 -23.27 -4.82 -9.09
N PRO A 80 -23.49 -5.87 -8.27
CA PRO A 80 -23.27 -5.80 -6.83
C PRO A 80 -21.85 -5.35 -6.48
N LYS A 81 -21.70 -4.48 -5.48
CA LYS A 81 -20.39 -3.90 -5.11
C LYS A 81 -19.36 -4.98 -4.73
N PHE A 82 -19.81 -6.06 -4.09
CA PHE A 82 -18.90 -7.14 -3.70
C PHE A 82 -18.31 -7.87 -4.93
N ILE A 83 -19.08 -8.02 -6.02
CA ILE A 83 -18.58 -8.58 -7.30
C ILE A 83 -17.44 -7.70 -7.84
N GLN A 84 -17.60 -6.37 -7.80
CA GLN A 84 -16.56 -5.45 -8.26
C GLN A 84 -15.27 -5.52 -7.41
N ARG A 85 -15.37 -5.90 -6.13
CA ARG A 85 -14.23 -6.08 -5.23
C ARG A 85 -13.70 -7.53 -5.21
N SER A 86 -14.37 -8.45 -5.90
CA SER A 86 -14.01 -9.86 -5.87
C SER A 86 -12.74 -10.13 -6.69
N PRO A 87 -11.98 -11.20 -6.37
CA PRO A 87 -10.82 -11.59 -7.16
C PRO A 87 -11.20 -11.97 -8.61
N ALA A 88 -10.19 -12.03 -9.48
CA ALA A 88 -10.39 -12.19 -10.92
C ALA A 88 -11.17 -13.47 -11.29
N LYS A 89 -11.02 -14.55 -10.52
CA LYS A 89 -11.68 -15.83 -10.77
C LYS A 89 -13.20 -15.72 -10.58
N GLU A 90 -13.65 -15.04 -9.53
CA GLU A 90 -15.05 -14.83 -9.18
C GLU A 90 -15.70 -13.86 -10.15
N VAL A 91 -14.99 -12.79 -10.54
CA VAL A 91 -15.43 -11.85 -11.57
C VAL A 91 -15.61 -12.57 -12.91
N ALA A 92 -14.67 -13.42 -13.30
CA ALA A 92 -14.78 -14.20 -14.53
C ALA A 92 -15.99 -15.15 -14.52
N ALA A 93 -16.29 -15.79 -13.38
CA ALA A 93 -17.46 -16.64 -13.22
C ALA A 93 -18.78 -15.84 -13.26
N PHE A 94 -18.80 -14.65 -12.65
CA PHE A 94 -19.93 -13.72 -12.74
C PHE A 94 -20.18 -13.30 -14.19
N LEU A 95 -19.15 -12.85 -14.90
CA LEU A 95 -19.24 -12.47 -16.31
C LEU A 95 -19.68 -13.65 -17.18
N GLY A 96 -19.12 -14.84 -16.97
CA GLY A 96 -19.53 -16.06 -17.69
C GLY A 96 -21.03 -16.34 -17.53
N GLY A 97 -21.54 -16.21 -16.30
CA GLY A 97 -22.98 -16.39 -16.05
C GLY A 97 -23.86 -15.31 -16.66
N LEU A 98 -23.39 -14.06 -16.69
CA LEU A 98 -24.12 -12.96 -17.30
C LEU A 98 -24.15 -13.07 -18.84
N PHE A 99 -23.04 -13.45 -19.47
CA PHE A 99 -22.98 -13.68 -20.91
C PHE A 99 -23.75 -14.96 -21.33
N ASP A 100 -23.89 -15.95 -20.45
CA ASP A 100 -24.81 -17.07 -20.67
C ASP A 100 -26.28 -16.64 -20.71
N ALA A 101 -26.67 -15.63 -19.94
CA ALA A 101 -28.02 -15.06 -19.98
C ALA A 101 -28.18 -14.10 -21.18
N GLU A 102 -27.47 -12.96 -21.16
CA GLU A 102 -27.71 -11.81 -22.06
C GLU A 102 -26.74 -11.73 -23.26
N GLY A 103 -25.70 -12.55 -23.26
CA GLY A 103 -24.66 -12.51 -24.29
C GLY A 103 -25.11 -13.13 -25.61
N HIS A 104 -24.72 -12.53 -26.72
CA HIS A 104 -24.88 -13.06 -28.08
C HIS A 104 -23.52 -13.21 -28.76
N ILE A 105 -23.33 -14.31 -29.48
CA ILE A 105 -22.08 -14.59 -30.19
C ILE A 105 -22.41 -14.71 -31.67
N SER A 106 -21.89 -13.77 -32.45
CA SER A 106 -22.03 -13.77 -33.90
C SER A 106 -20.78 -14.33 -34.58
N LYS A 107 -20.80 -14.43 -35.91
CA LYS A 107 -19.62 -14.78 -36.71
C LYS A 107 -18.48 -13.75 -36.64
N LYS A 108 -18.74 -12.55 -36.11
CA LYS A 108 -17.79 -11.43 -36.12
C LYS A 108 -17.43 -10.90 -34.73
N ASN A 109 -18.31 -11.04 -33.76
CA ASN A 109 -18.15 -10.39 -32.45
C ASN A 109 -18.95 -11.09 -31.35
N ILE A 110 -18.66 -10.72 -30.11
CA ILE A 110 -19.43 -11.05 -28.92
C ILE A 110 -20.13 -9.77 -28.46
N THR A 111 -21.43 -9.83 -28.23
CA THR A 111 -22.21 -8.69 -27.76
C THR A 111 -23.00 -9.03 -26.51
N ILE A 112 -23.28 -8.01 -25.70
CA ILE A 112 -24.24 -8.09 -24.59
C ILE A 112 -25.07 -6.81 -24.62
N THR A 113 -26.39 -6.94 -24.49
CA THR A 113 -27.33 -5.79 -24.56
C THR A 113 -28.14 -5.75 -23.27
N MET A 114 -28.20 -4.60 -22.60
CA MET A 114 -28.99 -4.43 -21.39
C MET A 114 -29.62 -3.02 -21.35
N THR A 115 -30.73 -2.86 -20.64
CA THR A 115 -31.40 -1.56 -20.46
C THR A 115 -30.74 -0.68 -19.38
N SER A 116 -29.95 -1.27 -18.46
CA SER A 116 -29.20 -0.49 -17.47
C SER A 116 -27.83 -0.06 -18.00
N ARG A 117 -27.70 1.24 -18.29
CA ARG A 117 -26.41 1.87 -18.65
C ARG A 117 -25.31 1.57 -17.63
N ARG A 118 -25.64 1.66 -16.33
CA ARG A 118 -24.69 1.45 -15.23
C ARG A 118 -24.13 0.02 -15.21
N VAL A 119 -24.97 -0.97 -15.50
CA VAL A 119 -24.51 -2.36 -15.56
C VAL A 119 -23.54 -2.54 -16.73
N ILE A 120 -23.87 -1.98 -17.90
CA ILE A 120 -23.01 -2.01 -19.09
C ILE A 120 -21.67 -1.31 -18.83
N GLU A 121 -21.68 -0.12 -18.22
CA GLU A 121 -20.45 0.58 -17.85
C GLU A 121 -19.59 -0.27 -16.91
N ILE A 122 -20.16 -0.84 -15.86
CA ILE A 122 -19.39 -1.67 -14.92
C ILE A 122 -18.86 -2.94 -15.59
N ILE A 123 -19.65 -3.61 -16.45
CA ILE A 123 -19.18 -4.79 -17.20
C ILE A 123 -18.00 -4.42 -18.09
N LYS A 124 -18.04 -3.27 -18.78
CA LYS A 124 -16.91 -2.78 -19.57
C LYS A 124 -15.64 -2.69 -18.72
N HIS A 125 -15.72 -2.14 -17.51
CA HIS A 125 -14.58 -2.06 -16.59
C HIS A 125 -14.12 -3.42 -16.06
N LEU A 126 -15.05 -4.33 -15.75
CA LEU A 126 -14.71 -5.67 -15.29
C LEU A 126 -14.01 -6.50 -16.38
N LEU A 127 -14.39 -6.32 -17.65
CA LEU A 127 -13.74 -6.97 -18.80
C LEU A 127 -12.27 -6.53 -18.98
N LEU A 128 -11.94 -5.26 -18.65
CA LEU A 128 -10.58 -4.75 -18.73
C LEU A 128 -9.60 -5.50 -17.81
N ARG A 129 -10.07 -6.06 -16.68
CA ARG A 129 -9.25 -6.90 -15.78
C ARG A 129 -8.66 -8.13 -16.46
N PHE A 130 -9.26 -8.54 -17.57
CA PHE A 130 -8.83 -9.70 -18.37
C PHE A 130 -8.18 -9.28 -19.69
N GLY A 131 -7.90 -7.98 -19.88
CA GLY A 131 -7.41 -7.44 -21.15
C GLY A 131 -8.43 -7.60 -22.28
N ILE A 132 -9.73 -7.53 -21.97
CA ILE A 132 -10.82 -7.61 -22.94
C ILE A 132 -11.38 -6.21 -23.14
N VAL A 133 -11.10 -5.62 -24.29
CA VAL A 133 -11.64 -4.31 -24.68
C VAL A 133 -13.01 -4.51 -25.33
N ALA A 134 -13.98 -3.73 -24.85
CA ALA A 134 -15.35 -3.72 -25.37
C ALA A 134 -15.78 -2.27 -25.68
N HIS A 135 -16.41 -2.07 -26.83
CA HIS A 135 -16.94 -0.76 -27.24
C HIS A 135 -18.43 -0.69 -26.98
N GLN A 136 -18.89 0.43 -26.42
CA GLN A 136 -20.30 0.66 -26.15
C GLN A 136 -20.95 1.32 -27.36
N LYS A 137 -22.12 0.81 -27.78
CA LYS A 137 -22.97 1.41 -28.79
C LYS A 137 -24.38 1.59 -28.23
N TYR A 138 -24.96 2.75 -28.49
CA TYR A 138 -26.37 3.01 -28.23
C TYR A 138 -27.24 2.27 -29.24
N VAL A 139 -28.32 1.63 -28.78
CA VAL A 139 -29.25 0.90 -29.65
C VAL A 139 -30.67 1.34 -29.34
N GLU A 140 -31.28 2.07 -30.27
CA GLU A 140 -32.72 2.33 -30.26
C GLU A 140 -33.46 1.03 -30.58
N HIS A 141 -34.44 0.66 -29.73
CA HIS A 141 -35.25 -0.53 -29.94
C HIS A 141 -36.62 -0.13 -30.49
N SER A 142 -36.87 -0.43 -31.77
CA SER A 142 -38.20 -0.46 -32.36
C SER A 142 -38.83 -1.84 -32.13
N SER A 143 -39.34 -2.09 -30.92
CA SER A 143 -40.19 -3.27 -30.67
C SER A 143 -41.26 -2.90 -29.66
N GLY A 144 -42.51 -2.92 -30.11
CA GLY A 144 -43.67 -2.24 -29.51
C GLY A 144 -44.18 -2.75 -28.16
N PHE A 145 -43.32 -2.87 -27.15
CA PHE A 145 -43.74 -3.16 -25.77
C PHE A 145 -43.08 -2.32 -24.65
N ALA A 146 -42.11 -1.43 -24.95
CA ALA A 146 -41.71 -0.31 -24.08
C ALA A 146 -40.67 0.61 -24.75
N ASP A 147 -40.87 1.93 -24.69
CA ASP A 147 -39.86 2.96 -25.02
C ASP A 147 -38.76 2.99 -23.94
N THR A 148 -37.81 2.05 -24.00
CA THR A 148 -36.64 2.08 -23.11
C THR A 148 -35.35 1.89 -23.86
N ASP A 149 -34.45 2.86 -23.71
CA ASP A 149 -33.12 2.88 -24.29
C ASP A 149 -32.30 1.65 -23.87
N ALA A 150 -31.67 1.00 -24.85
CA ALA A 150 -30.82 -0.15 -24.60
C ALA A 150 -29.35 0.15 -24.95
N TYR A 151 -28.46 -0.41 -24.14
CA TYR A 151 -27.02 -0.21 -24.25
C TYR A 151 -26.37 -1.53 -24.64
N ARG A 152 -25.58 -1.52 -25.71
CA ARG A 152 -24.88 -2.71 -26.22
C ARG A 152 -23.38 -2.56 -26.05
N LEU A 153 -22.74 -3.57 -25.47
CA LEU A 153 -21.29 -3.75 -25.56
C LEU A 153 -20.95 -4.67 -26.73
N ASN A 154 -19.89 -4.35 -27.45
CA ASN A 154 -19.37 -5.10 -28.57
C ASN A 154 -17.89 -5.45 -28.35
N ILE A 155 -17.55 -6.72 -28.48
CA ILE A 155 -16.19 -7.27 -28.37
C ILE A 155 -15.85 -7.91 -29.72
N ASP A 156 -15.03 -7.22 -30.51
CA ASP A 156 -14.64 -7.61 -31.87
C ASP A 156 -13.12 -7.71 -32.09
N GLY A 157 -12.32 -7.11 -31.21
CA GLY A 157 -10.86 -7.19 -31.26
C GLY A 157 -10.33 -8.62 -31.08
N GLN A 158 -9.33 -9.00 -31.89
CA GLN A 158 -8.77 -10.36 -31.86
C GLN A 158 -8.23 -10.77 -30.49
N ARG A 159 -7.43 -9.89 -29.85
CA ARG A 159 -6.89 -10.13 -28.51
C ARG A 159 -8.01 -10.23 -27.48
N SER A 160 -9.01 -9.34 -27.55
CA SER A 160 -10.19 -9.36 -26.68
C SER A 160 -11.00 -10.65 -26.83
N ILE A 161 -11.21 -11.16 -28.04
CA ILE A 161 -11.93 -12.43 -28.29
C ILE A 161 -11.14 -13.62 -27.74
N LEU A 162 -9.81 -13.66 -27.95
CA LEU A 162 -8.96 -14.73 -27.42
C LEU A 162 -8.90 -14.70 -25.89
N ASN A 163 -8.79 -13.51 -25.29
CA ASN A 163 -8.85 -13.33 -23.84
C ASN A 163 -10.23 -13.69 -23.28
N PHE A 164 -11.31 -13.38 -24.00
CA PHE A 164 -12.66 -13.81 -23.63
C PHE A 164 -12.76 -15.33 -23.57
N VAL A 165 -12.27 -16.04 -24.59
CA VAL A 165 -12.22 -17.52 -24.62
C VAL A 165 -11.38 -18.08 -23.46
N LYS A 166 -10.25 -17.42 -23.15
CA LYS A 166 -9.32 -17.86 -22.12
C LYS A 166 -9.89 -17.71 -20.70
N TYR A 167 -10.48 -16.56 -20.40
CA TYR A 167 -10.84 -16.19 -19.04
C TYR A 167 -12.34 -16.33 -18.75
N ILE A 168 -13.22 -16.03 -19.71
CA ILE A 168 -14.67 -16.00 -19.50
C ILE A 168 -15.28 -17.34 -19.94
N LYS A 169 -15.44 -18.25 -18.96
CA LYS A 169 -16.00 -19.58 -19.19
C LYS A 169 -17.52 -19.53 -19.21
N LEU A 170 -18.11 -19.71 -20.39
CA LEU A 170 -19.55 -19.90 -20.56
C LEU A 170 -19.96 -21.30 -20.08
N ASN A 171 -21.21 -21.51 -19.71
CA ASN A 171 -21.77 -22.83 -19.41
C ASN A 171 -22.61 -23.39 -20.57
N SER A 172 -23.24 -22.52 -21.38
CA SER A 172 -24.04 -22.92 -22.55
C SER A 172 -23.19 -23.66 -23.60
N SER A 173 -23.56 -24.90 -23.92
CA SER A 173 -22.87 -25.70 -24.95
C SER A 173 -23.00 -25.11 -26.36
N ALA A 174 -24.13 -24.46 -26.65
CA ALA A 174 -24.36 -23.79 -27.93
C ALA A 174 -23.45 -22.56 -28.08
N LYS A 175 -23.42 -21.69 -27.07
CA LYS A 175 -22.54 -20.50 -27.06
C LYS A 175 -21.07 -20.89 -27.07
N LYS A 176 -20.65 -21.96 -26.36
CA LYS A 176 -19.26 -22.49 -26.44
C LYS A 176 -18.87 -22.87 -27.88
N THR A 177 -19.76 -23.58 -28.57
CA THR A 177 -19.50 -23.99 -29.96
C THR A 177 -19.33 -22.78 -30.87
N GLU A 178 -20.22 -21.79 -30.78
CA GLU A 178 -20.13 -20.55 -31.56
C GLU A 178 -18.91 -19.70 -31.17
N LEU A 179 -18.55 -19.64 -29.89
CA LEU A 179 -17.35 -18.95 -29.40
C LEU A 179 -16.07 -19.57 -29.97
N ASN A 180 -15.98 -20.91 -30.00
CA ASN A 180 -14.84 -21.62 -30.57
C ASN A 180 -14.75 -21.41 -32.09
N LYS A 181 -15.89 -21.41 -32.80
CA LYS A 181 -15.95 -21.06 -34.23
C LYS A 181 -15.47 -19.62 -34.47
N LEU A 182 -15.96 -18.66 -33.69
CA LEU A 182 -15.52 -17.25 -33.76
C LEU A 182 -14.01 -17.14 -33.53
N ALA A 183 -13.48 -17.76 -32.47
CA ALA A 183 -12.05 -17.75 -32.16
C ALA A 183 -11.20 -18.35 -33.30
N SER A 184 -11.68 -19.43 -33.94
CA SER A 184 -10.99 -20.03 -35.10
C SER A 184 -11.04 -19.15 -36.36
N ASN A 185 -12.12 -18.41 -36.57
CA ASN A 185 -12.30 -17.51 -37.70
C ASN A 185 -11.46 -16.24 -37.57
N VAL A 186 -11.36 -15.71 -36.35
CA VAL A 186 -10.53 -14.53 -36.06
C VAL A 186 -9.03 -14.86 -36.18
N LYS A 187 -8.62 -16.10 -35.88
CA LYS A 187 -7.26 -16.59 -36.22
C LYS A 187 -7.00 -16.62 -37.73
N ARG A 188 -8.03 -16.76 -38.57
CA ARG A 188 -7.92 -16.90 -40.04
C ARG A 188 -8.12 -15.59 -40.82
N LYS A 189 -8.84 -14.60 -40.27
CA LYS A 189 -9.07 -13.30 -40.92
C LYS A 189 -8.19 -12.22 -40.30
N GLN A 190 -7.07 -11.91 -40.97
CA GLN A 190 -6.32 -10.67 -40.76
C GLN A 190 -7.13 -9.46 -41.27
N LYS A 191 -8.25 -9.13 -40.64
CA LYS A 191 -8.92 -7.85 -40.93
C LYS A 191 -8.42 -6.79 -39.96
N GLN A 192 -7.84 -5.75 -40.54
CA GLN A 192 -7.40 -4.53 -39.88
C GLN A 192 -8.58 -3.87 -39.18
N THR A 193 -8.49 -3.77 -37.85
CA THR A 193 -9.27 -2.81 -37.08
C THR A 193 -8.35 -1.62 -36.77
N TYR A 194 -8.85 -0.40 -37.00
CA TYR A 194 -8.13 0.85 -36.77
C TYR A 194 -7.96 1.19 -35.27
N THR A 195 -8.46 0.33 -34.40
CA THR A 195 -8.47 0.48 -32.93
C THR A 195 -7.18 0.04 -32.23
N ASP A 196 -6.16 -0.44 -32.97
CA ASP A 196 -4.89 -0.93 -32.42
C ASP A 196 -3.67 -0.15 -32.96
N ILE A 197 -3.76 1.17 -33.14
CA ILE A 197 -2.66 1.98 -33.66
C ILE A 197 -1.71 2.39 -32.52
N LEU A 198 -0.51 1.83 -32.52
CA LEU A 198 0.60 2.22 -31.64
C LEU A 198 1.31 3.46 -32.20
N PRO A 199 1.55 4.49 -31.38
CA PRO A 199 2.30 5.69 -31.76
C PRO A 199 3.80 5.43 -31.63
N ILE A 200 4.33 4.43 -32.33
CA ILE A 200 5.78 4.19 -32.31
C ILE A 200 6.46 5.39 -32.96
N PRO A 201 7.31 6.15 -32.22
CA PRO A 201 7.92 7.34 -32.77
C PRO A 201 8.74 7.02 -34.03
N LYS A 202 8.45 7.71 -35.14
CA LYS A 202 9.20 7.58 -36.40
C LYS A 202 10.71 7.76 -36.18
N THR A 203 11.10 8.57 -35.20
CA THR A 203 12.50 8.81 -34.82
C THR A 203 13.18 7.52 -34.31
N ILE A 204 12.49 6.70 -33.52
CA ILE A 204 13.01 5.42 -33.01
C ILE A 204 13.17 4.42 -34.16
N LEU A 205 12.16 4.30 -35.03
CA LEU A 205 12.22 3.42 -36.21
C LEU A 205 13.32 3.83 -37.20
N ARG A 206 13.50 5.13 -37.43
CA ARG A 206 14.59 5.69 -38.27
C ARG A 206 15.97 5.43 -37.66
N LYS A 207 16.11 5.59 -36.35
CA LYS A 207 17.37 5.27 -35.65
C LYS A 207 17.69 3.79 -35.77
N LEU A 208 16.72 2.91 -35.49
CA LEU A 208 16.91 1.46 -35.54
C LEU A 208 17.23 0.95 -36.95
N THR A 209 16.52 1.43 -37.97
CA THR A 209 16.83 1.08 -39.37
C THR A 209 18.23 1.55 -39.80
N LYS A 210 18.69 2.71 -39.30
CA LYS A 210 20.04 3.23 -39.54
C LYS A 210 21.13 2.42 -38.82
N GLU A 211 20.91 2.05 -37.56
CA GLU A 211 21.85 1.25 -36.78
C GLU A 211 21.97 -0.18 -37.34
N LEU A 212 20.84 -0.83 -37.67
CA LEU A 212 20.81 -2.16 -38.30
C LEU A 212 21.19 -2.17 -39.80
N LYS A 213 21.53 -0.99 -40.35
CA LYS A 213 21.99 -0.79 -41.74
C LYS A 213 21.03 -1.34 -42.79
N ILE A 214 19.73 -1.26 -42.56
CA ILE A 214 18.70 -1.78 -43.49
C ILE A 214 18.72 -0.98 -44.79
N LYS A 215 18.57 -1.66 -45.94
CA LYS A 215 18.60 -1.01 -47.26
C LYS A 215 17.36 -0.13 -47.45
N LYS A 216 17.54 1.03 -48.09
CA LYS A 216 16.44 1.98 -48.33
C LYS A 216 15.36 1.41 -49.27
N GLU A 217 15.75 0.51 -50.18
CA GLU A 217 14.82 -0.14 -51.11
C GLU A 217 13.91 -1.19 -50.44
N MET A 218 14.23 -1.64 -49.22
CA MET A 218 13.40 -2.63 -48.53
C MET A 218 12.05 -2.04 -48.13
N ARG A 219 10.96 -2.75 -48.43
CA ARG A 219 9.58 -2.37 -48.10
C ARG A 219 9.39 -1.99 -46.62
N ILE A 220 10.13 -2.62 -45.71
CA ILE A 220 10.12 -2.30 -44.29
C ILE A 220 10.65 -0.88 -43.99
N TYR A 221 11.69 -0.44 -44.69
CA TYR A 221 12.28 0.89 -44.54
C TYR A 221 11.31 1.98 -45.03
N GLN A 222 10.67 1.74 -46.18
CA GLN A 222 9.62 2.64 -46.69
C GLN A 222 8.44 2.72 -45.72
N THR A 223 8.00 1.59 -45.15
CA THR A 223 6.93 1.54 -44.16
C THR A 223 7.27 2.37 -42.90
N CYS A 224 8.53 2.35 -42.45
CA CYS A 224 9.00 3.17 -41.32
C CYS A 224 9.01 4.68 -41.59
N LEU A 225 9.11 5.11 -42.85
CA LEU A 225 9.24 6.53 -43.20
C LEU A 225 7.89 7.25 -43.28
N TYR A 226 6.83 6.54 -43.72
CA TYR A 226 5.56 7.16 -44.12
C TYR A 226 4.38 6.87 -43.17
N THR A 227 4.48 5.91 -42.24
CA THR A 227 3.37 5.56 -41.34
C THR A 227 3.26 6.52 -40.15
N HIS A 228 2.07 7.10 -39.92
CA HIS A 228 1.79 8.02 -38.80
C HIS A 228 1.39 7.28 -37.50
N GLY A 229 1.37 5.95 -37.57
CA GLY A 229 1.13 5.01 -36.48
C GLY A 229 1.19 3.60 -37.07
N LEU A 230 1.55 2.61 -36.26
CA LEU A 230 1.63 1.21 -36.69
C LEU A 230 0.55 0.43 -35.96
N THR A 231 -0.20 -0.40 -36.68
CA THR A 231 -1.05 -1.38 -35.98
C THR A 231 -0.16 -2.31 -35.14
N ILE A 232 -0.62 -2.79 -33.99
CA ILE A 232 0.13 -3.75 -33.14
C ILE A 232 0.74 -4.88 -33.99
N TYR A 233 -0.04 -5.45 -34.90
CA TYR A 233 0.43 -6.49 -35.83
C TYR A 233 1.59 -6.04 -36.74
N LYS A 234 1.51 -4.83 -37.33
CA LYS A 234 2.61 -4.30 -38.16
C LYS A 234 3.84 -4.02 -37.31
N ALA A 235 3.66 -3.58 -36.07
CA ALA A 235 4.74 -3.36 -35.13
C ALA A 235 5.43 -4.67 -34.71
N GLU A 236 4.66 -5.72 -34.41
CA GLU A 236 5.18 -7.07 -34.11
C GLU A 236 5.92 -7.69 -35.30
N ALA A 237 5.35 -7.61 -36.50
CA ALA A 237 5.99 -8.09 -37.72
C ALA A 237 7.30 -7.33 -38.01
N MET A 238 7.33 -6.02 -37.77
CA MET A 238 8.54 -5.22 -37.87
C MET A 238 9.57 -5.56 -36.79
N LEU A 239 9.14 -5.77 -35.55
CA LEU A 239 9.99 -6.18 -34.44
C LEU A 239 10.66 -7.52 -34.77
N ALA A 240 9.92 -8.49 -35.29
CA ALA A 240 10.45 -9.79 -35.71
C ALA A 240 11.53 -9.65 -36.81
N LEU A 241 11.30 -8.79 -37.81
CA LEU A 241 12.28 -8.54 -38.88
C LEU A 241 13.54 -7.84 -38.37
N PHE A 242 13.41 -6.86 -37.48
CA PHE A 242 14.56 -6.21 -36.85
C PHE A 242 15.34 -7.19 -35.95
N GLN A 243 14.65 -8.05 -35.21
CA GLN A 243 15.27 -9.07 -34.36
C GLN A 243 16.03 -10.10 -35.20
N ALA A 244 15.47 -10.53 -36.34
CA ALA A 244 16.15 -11.44 -37.26
C ALA A 244 17.45 -10.82 -37.81
N ARG A 245 17.41 -9.54 -38.20
CA ARG A 245 18.61 -8.81 -38.67
C ARG A 245 19.65 -8.62 -37.56
N LEU A 246 19.21 -8.33 -36.34
CA LEU A 246 20.12 -8.24 -35.19
C LEU A 246 20.80 -9.58 -34.91
N ASN A 247 20.06 -10.69 -34.97
CA ASN A 247 20.61 -12.03 -34.78
C ASN A 247 21.63 -12.39 -35.87
N GLU A 248 21.39 -11.98 -37.13
CA GLU A 248 22.37 -12.14 -38.22
C GLU A 248 23.69 -11.40 -37.91
N ILE A 249 23.62 -10.19 -37.34
CA ILE A 249 24.81 -9.40 -36.95
C ILE A 249 25.51 -10.03 -35.75
N LYS A 250 24.75 -10.52 -34.74
CA LYS A 250 25.31 -11.23 -33.57
C LYS A 250 26.08 -12.49 -33.97
N ASN A 251 25.54 -13.25 -34.92
CA ASN A 251 26.12 -14.52 -35.38
C ASN A 251 27.14 -14.34 -36.51
N LEU A 252 27.51 -13.09 -36.83
CA LEU A 252 28.51 -12.80 -37.86
C LEU A 252 29.89 -13.30 -37.41
N ASP A 253 30.48 -14.19 -38.21
CA ASP A 253 31.86 -14.66 -38.09
C ASP A 253 32.83 -13.55 -38.50
N ILE A 254 33.60 -13.03 -37.53
CA ILE A 254 34.65 -12.05 -37.73
C ILE A 254 35.97 -12.74 -37.44
N SER A 255 36.63 -13.21 -38.49
CA SER A 255 37.94 -13.87 -38.42
C SER A 255 38.89 -13.29 -39.46
N GLU A 256 40.19 -13.57 -39.32
CA GLU A 256 41.20 -13.15 -40.30
C GLU A 256 40.96 -13.71 -41.71
N ARG A 257 40.12 -14.74 -41.84
CA ARG A 257 39.70 -15.33 -43.12
C ARG A 257 38.43 -14.67 -43.69
N ASN A 258 37.55 -14.14 -42.84
CA ASN A 258 36.21 -13.68 -43.23
C ASN A 258 35.93 -12.19 -42.97
N PHE A 259 36.93 -11.39 -42.56
CA PHE A 259 36.75 -9.96 -42.25
C PHE A 259 36.18 -9.12 -43.41
N TYR A 260 36.42 -9.49 -44.67
CA TYR A 260 35.82 -8.81 -45.82
C TYR A 260 34.29 -8.94 -45.85
N LYS A 261 33.79 -10.17 -45.68
CA LYS A 261 32.35 -10.45 -45.62
C LYS A 261 31.72 -9.80 -44.39
N ALA A 262 32.43 -9.83 -43.26
CA ALA A 262 32.00 -9.15 -42.04
C ALA A 262 31.87 -7.63 -42.23
N ARG A 263 32.87 -6.97 -42.82
CA ARG A 263 32.83 -5.53 -43.12
C ARG A 263 31.67 -5.16 -44.03
N LEU A 264 31.42 -5.95 -45.07
CA LEU A 264 30.28 -5.75 -45.97
C LEU A 264 28.95 -5.90 -45.25
N CYS A 265 28.81 -6.90 -44.37
CA CYS A 265 27.59 -7.10 -43.58
C CYS A 265 27.31 -5.93 -42.61
N LEU A 266 28.36 -5.41 -41.97
CA LEU A 266 28.30 -4.23 -41.09
C LEU A 266 28.18 -2.90 -41.86
N LYS A 267 28.29 -2.93 -43.19
CA LYS A 267 28.35 -1.77 -44.09
C LYS A 267 29.37 -0.71 -43.63
N MET A 268 30.49 -1.14 -43.06
CA MET A 268 31.54 -0.24 -42.62
C MET A 268 32.35 0.26 -43.82
N PRO A 269 32.45 1.58 -44.05
CA PRO A 269 33.21 2.13 -45.18
C PRO A 269 34.71 1.91 -44.96
N ARG A 270 35.46 1.67 -46.05
CA ARG A 270 36.92 1.48 -45.99
C ARG A 270 37.62 2.66 -45.33
N LYS A 271 37.17 3.88 -45.62
CA LYS A 271 37.64 5.13 -44.99
C LYS A 271 37.65 5.10 -43.46
N ALA A 272 36.69 4.42 -42.84
CA ALA A 272 36.62 4.33 -41.38
C ALA A 272 37.71 3.43 -40.80
N LEU A 273 38.03 2.33 -41.49
CA LEU A 273 39.11 1.42 -41.11
C LEU A 273 40.48 2.01 -41.43
N THR A 274 40.66 2.59 -42.61
CA THR A 274 41.95 3.15 -43.05
C THR A 274 42.46 4.27 -42.15
N LYS A 275 41.57 5.10 -41.60
CA LYS A 275 41.94 6.15 -40.63
C LYS A 275 42.60 5.60 -39.37
N GLN A 276 42.14 4.44 -38.87
CA GLN A 276 42.67 3.81 -37.64
C GLN A 276 43.82 2.82 -37.93
N LEU A 277 43.91 2.33 -39.17
CA LEU A 277 44.96 1.42 -39.64
C LEU A 277 46.16 2.16 -40.23
N GLY A 278 46.04 3.46 -40.55
CA GLY A 278 47.11 4.25 -41.15
C GLY A 278 47.47 3.83 -42.57
N CYS A 279 46.50 3.37 -43.37
CA CYS A 279 46.72 2.84 -44.71
C CYS A 279 45.81 3.49 -45.77
N SER A 280 46.11 3.31 -47.07
CA SER A 280 45.24 3.82 -48.14
C SER A 280 44.06 2.88 -48.43
N GLU A 281 42.94 3.41 -48.94
CA GLU A 281 41.77 2.59 -49.28
C GLU A 281 42.08 1.54 -50.37
N LYS A 282 42.96 1.88 -51.32
CA LYS A 282 43.46 0.94 -52.34
C LYS A 282 44.21 -0.24 -51.72
N LEU A 283 45.04 0.02 -50.71
CA LEU A 283 45.80 -1.03 -50.03
C LEU A 283 44.88 -1.96 -49.21
N LEU A 284 43.90 -1.41 -48.49
CA LEU A 284 42.91 -2.20 -47.76
C LEU A 284 42.05 -3.06 -48.72
N GLU A 285 41.67 -2.51 -49.88
CA GLU A 285 40.95 -3.27 -50.91
C GLU A 285 41.77 -4.43 -51.49
N GLN A 286 43.07 -4.24 -51.71
CA GLN A 286 43.95 -5.30 -52.18
C GLN A 286 44.11 -6.43 -51.14
N VAL A 287 44.14 -6.09 -49.85
CA VAL A 287 44.17 -7.05 -48.74
C VAL A 287 42.84 -7.80 -48.62
N GLU A 288 41.70 -7.12 -48.78
CA GLU A 288 40.36 -7.74 -48.79
C GLU A 288 40.17 -8.73 -49.95
N LYS A 289 40.75 -8.42 -51.12
CA LYS A 289 40.67 -9.26 -52.33
C LYS A 289 41.75 -10.34 -52.39
N ASN A 290 42.55 -10.52 -51.34
CA ASN A 290 43.70 -11.44 -51.29
C ASN A 290 44.71 -11.25 -52.45
N LYS A 291 44.83 -10.03 -53.00
CA LYS A 291 45.73 -9.73 -54.13
C LYS A 291 47.19 -9.50 -53.70
N ILE A 292 47.48 -9.48 -52.40
CA ILE A 292 48.82 -9.29 -51.83
C ILE A 292 49.10 -10.42 -50.83
N LYS A 293 50.19 -11.17 -51.03
CA LYS A 293 50.59 -12.31 -50.17
C LYS A 293 51.27 -11.89 -48.85
N LYS A 294 51.91 -10.71 -48.78
CA LYS A 294 52.50 -10.11 -47.56
C LYS A 294 52.12 -8.63 -47.46
N SER A 295 51.07 -8.30 -46.71
CA SER A 295 50.73 -6.90 -46.39
C SER A 295 51.32 -6.48 -45.06
N LYS A 296 51.86 -5.26 -44.96
CA LYS A 296 52.22 -4.61 -43.67
C LYS A 296 51.01 -4.28 -42.77
N ILE A 297 49.79 -4.61 -43.20
CA ILE A 297 48.56 -4.35 -42.45
C ILE A 297 48.28 -5.52 -41.50
N ASP A 298 48.14 -5.21 -40.21
CA ASP A 298 47.76 -6.16 -39.18
C ASP A 298 46.28 -6.56 -39.31
N LYS A 299 46.04 -7.82 -39.71
CA LYS A 299 44.70 -8.40 -39.85
C LYS A 299 43.98 -8.54 -38.50
N LYS A 300 44.71 -8.72 -37.39
CA LYS A 300 44.12 -8.79 -36.04
C LYS A 300 43.51 -7.46 -35.64
N LYS A 301 44.17 -6.35 -36.00
CA LYS A 301 43.64 -5.01 -35.79
C LYS A 301 42.36 -4.77 -36.59
N ILE A 302 42.25 -5.29 -37.81
CA ILE A 302 40.99 -5.21 -38.59
C ILE A 302 39.86 -5.97 -37.90
N VAL A 303 40.12 -7.20 -37.44
CA VAL A 303 39.14 -8.03 -36.72
C VAL A 303 38.65 -7.32 -35.46
N SER A 304 39.57 -6.79 -34.65
CA SER A 304 39.24 -6.06 -33.43
C SER A 304 38.36 -4.83 -33.69
N LEU A 305 38.65 -4.04 -34.73
CA LEU A 305 37.83 -2.87 -35.08
C LEU A 305 36.42 -3.27 -35.57
N LEU A 306 36.30 -4.38 -36.29
CA LEU A 306 35.00 -4.90 -36.73
C LEU A 306 34.19 -5.47 -35.56
N GLU A 307 34.83 -6.11 -34.58
CA GLU A 307 34.20 -6.56 -33.33
C GLU A 307 33.70 -5.39 -32.49
N GLN A 308 34.49 -4.32 -32.37
CA GLN A 308 34.07 -3.09 -31.67
C GLN A 308 32.82 -2.47 -32.32
N GLU A 309 32.79 -2.36 -33.65
CA GLU A 309 31.63 -1.83 -34.36
C GLU A 309 30.42 -2.78 -34.28
N LYS A 310 30.63 -4.10 -34.33
CA LYS A 310 29.57 -5.11 -34.09
C LYS A 310 28.95 -4.93 -32.71
N ASN A 311 29.75 -4.87 -31.65
CA ASN A 311 29.26 -4.73 -30.28
C ASN A 311 28.47 -3.43 -30.08
N LYS A 312 28.95 -2.33 -30.67
CA LYS A 312 28.25 -1.03 -30.64
C LYS A 312 26.89 -1.07 -31.34
N ILE A 313 26.80 -1.70 -32.52
CA ILE A 313 25.54 -1.86 -33.25
C ILE A 313 24.57 -2.74 -32.44
N VAL A 314 25.05 -3.84 -31.85
CA VAL A 314 24.24 -4.76 -31.04
C VAL A 314 23.66 -4.04 -29.83
N GLN A 315 24.49 -3.43 -29.00
CA GLN A 315 24.05 -2.77 -27.75
C GLN A 315 23.00 -1.67 -28.01
N LYS A 316 23.22 -0.84 -29.03
CA LYS A 316 22.28 0.23 -29.40
C LYS A 316 20.97 -0.32 -29.97
N SER A 317 21.06 -1.34 -30.81
CA SER A 317 19.88 -1.94 -31.44
C SER A 317 19.02 -2.67 -30.42
N GLU A 318 19.63 -3.39 -29.47
CA GLU A 318 18.93 -4.04 -28.35
C GLU A 318 18.19 -3.04 -27.47
N THR A 319 18.84 -1.92 -27.14
CA THR A 319 18.21 -0.86 -26.35
C THR A 319 16.98 -0.29 -27.07
N LEU A 320 17.08 -0.05 -28.38
CA LEU A 320 15.96 0.47 -29.18
C LEU A 320 14.85 -0.58 -29.39
N LEU A 321 15.20 -1.85 -29.59
CA LEU A 321 14.26 -2.96 -29.71
C LEU A 321 13.50 -3.20 -28.41
N LYS A 322 14.19 -3.12 -27.27
CA LYS A 322 13.56 -3.21 -25.95
C LYS A 322 12.48 -2.14 -25.79
N LYS A 323 12.78 -0.89 -26.16
CA LYS A 323 11.80 0.21 -26.13
C LYS A 323 10.60 -0.03 -27.04
N ILE A 324 10.80 -0.54 -28.26
CA ILE A 324 9.69 -0.85 -29.16
C ILE A 324 8.85 -2.00 -28.59
N LYS A 325 9.50 -3.02 -28.03
CA LYS A 325 8.83 -4.14 -27.37
C LYS A 325 8.04 -3.68 -26.15
N GLU A 326 8.59 -2.81 -25.31
CA GLU A 326 7.89 -2.20 -24.17
C GLU A 326 6.64 -1.41 -24.62
N ILE A 327 6.71 -0.70 -25.75
CA ILE A 327 5.53 0.01 -26.33
C ILE A 327 4.48 -0.98 -26.85
N ILE A 328 4.91 -2.07 -27.51
CA ILE A 328 4.01 -3.11 -28.04
C ILE A 328 3.34 -3.90 -26.89
N ASP A 329 4.11 -4.20 -25.84
CA ASP A 329 3.67 -4.95 -24.67
C ASP A 329 2.94 -4.05 -23.66
N SER A 330 2.94 -2.73 -23.85
CA SER A 330 2.26 -1.79 -22.97
C SER A 330 0.75 -1.97 -23.04
N ASP A 331 0.09 -1.83 -21.88
CA ASP A 331 -1.38 -1.86 -21.76
C ASP A 331 -2.02 -0.52 -22.22
N ILE A 332 -1.32 0.26 -23.06
CA ILE A 332 -1.72 1.58 -23.53
C ILE A 332 -2.53 1.44 -24.83
N PHE A 333 -3.82 1.75 -24.79
CA PHE A 333 -4.70 1.81 -25.95
C PHE A 333 -4.96 3.28 -26.33
N PHE A 334 -4.92 3.61 -27.63
CA PHE A 334 -5.36 4.91 -28.13
C PHE A 334 -6.80 4.80 -28.62
N ASP A 335 -7.67 5.68 -28.13
CA ASP A 335 -9.07 5.75 -28.55
C ASP A 335 -9.22 6.34 -29.96
N GLU A 336 -10.35 6.03 -30.59
CA GLU A 336 -10.74 6.55 -31.90
C GLU A 336 -10.79 8.09 -31.89
N ILE A 337 -10.09 8.71 -32.85
CA ILE A 337 -10.14 10.16 -33.08
C ILE A 337 -11.47 10.45 -33.76
N LEU A 338 -12.36 11.14 -33.05
CA LEU A 338 -13.72 11.42 -33.50
C LEU A 338 -13.75 12.56 -34.52
N GLU A 339 -12.89 13.56 -34.34
CA GLU A 339 -12.82 14.72 -35.23
C GLU A 339 -11.42 15.32 -35.24
N ILE A 340 -11.02 15.87 -36.40
CA ILE A 340 -9.73 16.54 -36.61
C ILE A 340 -10.01 17.89 -37.24
N GLU A 341 -9.75 18.97 -36.50
CA GLU A 341 -9.89 20.34 -37.00
C GLU A 341 -8.52 20.99 -37.19
N LYS A 342 -8.33 21.70 -38.30
CA LYS A 342 -7.08 22.42 -38.56
C LYS A 342 -7.23 23.86 -38.09
N VAL A 343 -6.69 24.15 -36.91
CA VAL A 343 -6.79 25.46 -36.26
C VAL A 343 -5.47 26.20 -36.34
N LYS A 344 -5.54 27.53 -36.50
CA LYS A 344 -4.35 28.38 -36.56
C LYS A 344 -4.00 28.81 -35.14
N TYR A 345 -2.92 28.26 -34.59
CA TYR A 345 -2.43 28.58 -33.24
C TYR A 345 -1.06 29.23 -33.33
N ASN A 346 -0.92 30.45 -32.80
CA ASN A 346 0.30 31.26 -32.87
C ASN A 346 0.93 31.33 -34.28
N GLY A 347 0.10 31.63 -35.28
CA GLY A 347 0.54 31.77 -36.68
C GLY A 347 0.84 30.45 -37.40
N THR A 348 0.86 29.31 -36.70
CA THR A 348 1.13 27.99 -37.27
C THR A 348 -0.15 27.16 -37.31
N MET A 349 -0.42 26.49 -38.44
CA MET A 349 -1.57 25.60 -38.52
C MET A 349 -1.28 24.30 -37.76
N VAL A 350 -2.08 24.02 -36.73
CA VAL A 350 -2.02 22.80 -35.95
C VAL A 350 -3.35 22.04 -36.08
N TYR A 351 -3.33 20.75 -35.76
CA TYR A 351 -4.52 19.93 -35.78
C TYR A 351 -5.00 19.71 -34.34
N ASP A 352 -6.23 20.12 -34.06
CA ASP A 352 -6.94 19.83 -32.82
C ASP A 352 -7.72 18.52 -32.97
N LEU A 353 -7.70 17.67 -31.94
CA LEU A 353 -8.20 16.30 -31.99
C LEU A 353 -9.22 16.06 -30.88
N THR A 354 -10.43 15.63 -31.25
CA THR A 354 -11.50 15.29 -30.31
C THR A 354 -11.51 13.78 -30.02
N ILE A 355 -11.52 13.39 -28.74
CA ILE A 355 -11.61 12.00 -28.27
C ILE A 355 -12.76 11.81 -27.27
N ASN A 356 -13.15 10.56 -27.01
CA ASN A 356 -14.33 10.22 -26.19
C ASN A 356 -14.15 10.64 -24.71
N PRO A 357 -15.16 11.25 -24.04
CA PRO A 357 -15.02 11.84 -22.69
C PRO A 357 -14.80 10.86 -21.52
N HIS A 358 -14.79 9.55 -21.76
CA HIS A 358 -14.78 8.52 -20.71
C HIS A 358 -13.71 7.45 -20.93
N SER A 359 -12.44 7.85 -20.76
CA SER A 359 -11.29 6.93 -20.72
C SER A 359 -10.20 7.42 -19.78
N ASN A 360 -9.57 6.46 -19.08
CA ASN A 360 -8.51 6.63 -18.10
C ASN A 360 -7.22 7.19 -18.73
N TYR A 361 -6.59 8.11 -18.01
CA TYR A 361 -5.31 8.70 -18.35
C TYR A 361 -4.23 8.20 -17.37
N VAL A 362 -3.04 7.84 -17.85
CA VAL A 362 -1.84 7.71 -17.01
C VAL A 362 -0.74 8.59 -17.61
N ALA A 363 -0.28 9.53 -16.79
CA ALA A 363 0.67 10.58 -17.08
C ALA A 363 2.09 10.04 -17.30
N ASN A 364 2.64 10.24 -18.49
CA ASN A 364 4.09 10.45 -18.63
C ASN A 364 4.40 11.42 -19.79
N THR A 365 3.40 12.18 -20.24
CA THR A 365 3.50 13.19 -21.32
C THR A 365 2.98 14.57 -20.92
N PHE A 366 2.54 14.79 -19.67
CA PHE A 366 2.11 16.10 -19.21
C PHE A 366 3.27 17.09 -19.23
N ILE A 367 3.12 18.18 -19.99
CA ILE A 367 3.95 19.38 -19.81
C ILE A 367 3.32 20.17 -18.68
N THR A 368 3.78 19.91 -17.47
CA THR A 368 3.31 20.59 -16.26
C THR A 368 3.96 21.97 -16.18
N HIS A 369 3.13 23.00 -16.17
CA HIS A 369 3.60 24.38 -16.02
C HIS A 369 3.73 24.70 -14.53
N ASN A 370 2.66 24.40 -13.78
CA ASN A 370 2.60 24.50 -12.33
C ASN A 370 2.01 23.20 -11.78
N SER A 371 2.45 22.79 -10.61
CA SER A 371 1.90 21.62 -9.92
C SER A 371 2.07 21.74 -8.42
N GLY A 372 1.42 20.84 -7.70
CA GLY A 372 1.60 20.78 -6.26
C GLY A 372 0.60 19.87 -5.58
N VAL A 373 0.39 20.15 -4.31
CA VAL A 373 -0.40 19.33 -3.39
C VAL A 373 -1.47 20.21 -2.76
N MET A 374 -2.60 19.64 -2.39
CA MET A 374 -3.62 20.33 -1.61
C MET A 374 -4.30 19.40 -0.63
N PHE A 375 -4.64 19.94 0.53
CA PHE A 375 -5.37 19.25 1.59
C PHE A 375 -6.72 19.91 1.79
N SER A 376 -7.77 19.10 1.85
CA SER A 376 -9.15 19.55 2.15
C SER A 376 -9.40 19.89 3.64
N ILE A 377 -8.36 19.81 4.46
CA ILE A 377 -8.28 20.20 5.87
C ILE A 377 -6.93 20.90 6.06
N ASN A 378 -6.80 21.84 6.99
CA ASN A 378 -5.47 22.32 7.38
C ASN A 378 -4.75 21.25 8.21
N PRO A 379 -3.67 20.61 7.71
CA PRO A 379 -3.02 19.51 8.41
C PRO A 379 -2.15 19.97 9.59
N ALA A 380 -1.79 21.26 9.67
CA ALA A 380 -1.01 21.82 10.78
C ALA A 380 -1.90 22.11 12.00
N THR A 381 -3.10 22.66 11.76
CA THR A 381 -4.04 23.05 12.84
C THR A 381 -5.20 22.08 13.03
N ASN A 382 -5.34 21.07 12.15
CA ASN A 382 -6.53 20.22 12.03
C ASN A 382 -7.85 21.00 11.78
N ASN A 383 -7.77 22.23 11.27
CA ASN A 383 -8.96 23.04 10.99
C ASN A 383 -9.69 22.52 9.73
N LYS A 384 -10.88 21.94 9.93
CA LYS A 384 -11.75 21.39 8.87
C LYS A 384 -12.39 22.45 7.98
N GLU A 385 -12.36 23.71 8.38
CA GLU A 385 -12.93 24.85 7.64
C GLU A 385 -11.90 25.48 6.68
N GLN A 386 -10.70 24.91 6.58
CA GLN A 386 -9.62 25.42 5.74
C GLN A 386 -9.15 24.37 4.73
N VAL A 387 -8.84 24.84 3.52
CA VAL A 387 -8.12 24.09 2.48
C VAL A 387 -6.71 24.68 2.39
N VAL A 388 -5.69 23.84 2.38
CA VAL A 388 -4.30 24.27 2.20
C VAL A 388 -3.82 23.82 0.83
N ILE A 389 -3.27 24.74 0.04
CA ILE A 389 -2.77 24.49 -1.32
C ILE A 389 -1.30 24.88 -1.36
N GLU A 390 -0.44 23.96 -1.75
CA GLU A 390 0.98 24.20 -2.05
C GLU A 390 1.20 24.13 -3.56
N ALA A 391 1.95 25.08 -4.11
CA ALA A 391 2.23 25.18 -5.54
C ALA A 391 3.71 25.49 -5.81
N ALA A 392 4.26 24.88 -6.85
CA ALA A 392 5.57 25.22 -7.39
C ALA A 392 5.55 25.21 -8.94
N TYR A 393 6.51 25.92 -9.53
CA TYR A 393 6.76 25.84 -10.98
C TYR A 393 7.33 24.46 -11.36
N GLY A 394 6.88 23.93 -12.50
CA GLY A 394 7.33 22.64 -13.04
C GLY A 394 6.59 21.43 -12.50
N LEU A 395 7.26 20.27 -12.49
CA LEU A 395 6.74 18.97 -12.05
C LEU A 395 6.63 18.87 -10.52
N GLY A 396 5.59 18.16 -10.05
CA GLY A 396 5.20 18.11 -8.63
C GLY A 396 6.19 17.34 -7.73
N GLU A 397 7.12 16.62 -8.36
CA GLU A 397 8.26 15.95 -7.70
C GLU A 397 9.02 16.91 -6.78
N ALA A 398 9.18 18.17 -7.17
CA ALA A 398 9.91 19.17 -6.37
C ALA A 398 9.19 19.46 -5.03
N VAL A 399 7.86 19.55 -5.06
CA VAL A 399 7.02 19.82 -3.88
C VAL A 399 6.98 18.60 -2.97
N VAL A 400 6.71 17.42 -3.54
CA VAL A 400 6.59 16.16 -2.79
C VAL A 400 7.92 15.76 -2.13
N SER A 401 9.05 15.99 -2.80
CA SER A 401 10.38 15.75 -2.23
C SER A 401 10.79 16.79 -1.19
N GLY A 402 10.07 17.92 -1.09
CA GLY A 402 10.45 19.07 -0.25
C GLY A 402 11.74 19.75 -0.72
N SER A 403 12.15 19.56 -1.98
CA SER A 403 13.38 20.15 -2.53
C SER A 403 13.23 21.61 -2.96
N VAL A 404 11.99 22.13 -2.98
CA VAL A 404 11.67 23.55 -3.11
C VAL A 404 10.76 23.97 -1.95
N ASN A 405 10.82 25.26 -1.60
CA ASN A 405 9.84 25.88 -0.70
C ASN A 405 8.64 26.33 -1.56
N PRO A 406 7.48 25.67 -1.48
CA PRO A 406 6.36 25.98 -2.35
C PRO A 406 5.64 27.26 -1.91
N ASN A 407 4.94 27.91 -2.84
CA ASN A 407 3.95 28.91 -2.49
C ASN A 407 2.78 28.22 -1.77
N THR A 408 2.39 28.74 -0.61
CA THR A 408 1.35 28.16 0.24
C THR A 408 0.17 29.11 0.34
N TYR A 409 -1.03 28.59 0.11
CA TYR A 409 -2.29 29.32 0.19
C TYR A 409 -3.23 28.62 1.17
N ILE A 410 -3.72 29.36 2.17
CA ILE A 410 -4.77 28.88 3.08
C ILE A 410 -6.09 29.51 2.65
N VAL A 411 -7.09 28.69 2.36
CA VAL A 411 -8.37 29.11 1.80
C VAL A 411 -9.50 28.70 2.72
N ASN A 412 -10.44 29.61 3.00
CA ASN A 412 -11.67 29.27 3.70
C ASN A 412 -12.51 28.33 2.84
N LYS A 413 -12.87 27.18 3.38
CA LYS A 413 -13.55 26.11 2.66
C LYS A 413 -14.95 26.48 2.20
N LYS A 414 -15.68 27.29 2.97
CA LYS A 414 -17.05 27.73 2.66
C LYS A 414 -17.07 28.90 1.70
N THR A 415 -16.33 29.96 2.01
CA THR A 415 -16.37 31.21 1.21
C THR A 415 -15.42 31.17 0.00
N LYS A 416 -14.45 30.25 0.01
CA LYS A 416 -13.32 30.19 -0.95
C LYS A 416 -12.44 31.44 -0.92
N GLU A 417 -12.52 32.24 0.14
CA GLU A 417 -11.63 33.38 0.32
C GLU A 417 -10.24 32.90 0.74
N ILE A 418 -9.20 33.54 0.19
CA ILE A 418 -7.82 33.26 0.56
C ILE A 418 -7.55 33.99 1.87
N LEU A 419 -7.31 33.23 2.93
CA LEU A 419 -7.05 33.73 4.29
C LEU A 419 -5.59 34.14 4.46
N GLU A 420 -4.67 33.37 3.88
CA GLU A 420 -3.23 33.59 4.00
C GLU A 420 -2.51 33.18 2.71
N LYS A 421 -1.43 33.91 2.38
CA LYS A 421 -0.49 33.58 1.31
C LYS A 421 0.93 33.67 1.84
N ASP A 422 1.70 32.60 1.67
CA ASP A 422 3.15 32.61 1.83
C ASP A 422 3.80 32.33 0.48
N ILE A 423 4.62 33.26 0.00
CA ILE A 423 5.17 33.27 -1.36
C ILE A 423 6.71 33.31 -1.22
N PRO A 424 7.35 32.22 -0.78
CA PRO A 424 8.79 32.12 -0.83
C PRO A 424 9.25 32.09 -2.29
N GLY A 425 10.39 32.71 -2.59
CA GLY A 425 10.96 32.65 -3.92
C GLY A 425 11.40 31.23 -4.31
N GLN A 426 11.34 30.92 -5.61
CA GLN A 426 11.69 29.60 -6.14
C GLN A 426 12.85 29.70 -7.14
N ASP A 427 14.02 29.15 -6.79
CA ASP A 427 15.22 29.26 -7.63
C ASP A 427 15.21 28.33 -8.86
N PHE A 428 14.59 27.16 -8.73
CA PHE A 428 14.61 26.12 -9.76
C PHE A 428 13.28 25.38 -9.88
N LYS A 429 13.05 24.77 -11.03
CA LYS A 429 11.91 23.92 -11.35
C LYS A 429 12.38 22.61 -11.96
N ILE A 430 11.62 21.53 -11.73
CA ILE A 430 11.86 20.25 -12.39
C ILE A 430 11.06 20.24 -13.70
N ILE A 431 11.75 20.02 -14.81
CA ILE A 431 11.13 19.91 -16.13
C ILE A 431 11.51 18.58 -16.79
N ARG A 432 10.66 18.11 -17.69
CA ARG A 432 10.98 16.96 -18.53
C ARG A 432 11.85 17.42 -19.70
N ASP A 433 13.10 16.95 -19.76
CA ASP A 433 13.97 17.24 -20.90
C ASP A 433 13.42 16.54 -22.15
N PRO A 434 13.00 17.28 -23.19
CA PRO A 434 12.44 16.70 -24.41
C PRO A 434 13.46 15.89 -25.23
N ASN A 435 14.76 16.06 -24.98
CA ASN A 435 15.82 15.35 -25.71
C ASN A 435 16.20 14.02 -25.04
N THR A 436 16.26 13.99 -23.72
CA THR A 436 16.69 12.81 -22.95
C THR A 436 15.54 12.04 -22.32
N ASN A 437 14.32 12.61 -22.28
CA ASN A 437 13.18 12.10 -21.52
C ASN A 437 13.52 11.80 -20.06
N LYS A 438 14.40 12.61 -19.46
CA LYS A 438 14.69 12.57 -18.02
C LYS A 438 14.13 13.83 -17.36
N ASN A 439 13.82 13.73 -16.08
CA ASN A 439 13.54 14.92 -15.26
C ASN A 439 14.87 15.61 -15.00
N ILE A 440 14.94 16.90 -15.30
CA ILE A 440 16.11 17.73 -15.08
C ILE A 440 15.73 18.96 -14.25
N LYS A 441 16.69 19.46 -13.49
CA LYS A 441 16.59 20.73 -12.78
C LYS A 441 16.90 21.87 -13.76
N ALA A 442 16.00 22.83 -13.87
CA ALA A 442 16.14 24.03 -14.67
C ALA A 442 15.90 25.26 -13.80
N ASP A 443 16.63 26.34 -14.04
CA ASP A 443 16.46 27.57 -13.26
C ASP A 443 15.12 28.24 -13.60
N VAL A 444 14.51 28.84 -12.57
CA VAL A 444 13.35 29.73 -12.74
C VAL A 444 13.87 31.10 -13.18
N SER A 445 13.16 31.77 -14.08
CA SER A 445 13.58 33.09 -14.57
C SER A 445 13.54 34.13 -13.45
N GLU A 446 14.43 35.13 -13.47
CA GLU A 446 14.48 36.18 -12.44
C GLU A 446 13.13 36.92 -12.27
N GLU A 447 12.34 37.04 -13.34
CA GLU A 447 11.00 37.65 -13.28
C GLU A 447 9.94 36.76 -12.62
N GLU A 448 10.15 35.44 -12.56
CA GLU A 448 9.24 34.45 -11.97
C GLU A 448 9.64 34.08 -10.55
N LYS A 449 10.92 34.26 -10.16
CA LYS A 449 11.46 33.80 -8.87
C LYS A 449 10.67 34.31 -7.67
N GLU A 450 10.22 35.57 -7.68
CA GLU A 450 9.49 36.20 -6.56
C GLU A 450 7.98 36.34 -6.82
N LYS A 451 7.48 35.84 -7.96
CA LYS A 451 6.06 35.90 -8.29
C LYS A 451 5.31 34.72 -7.69
N GLN A 452 4.03 34.95 -7.40
CA GLN A 452 3.14 33.86 -7.00
C GLN A 452 2.93 32.89 -8.17
N VAL A 453 3.02 31.59 -7.88
CA VAL A 453 2.91 30.50 -8.86
C VAL A 453 1.49 30.42 -9.43
N LEU A 454 0.49 30.57 -8.57
CA LEU A 454 -0.93 30.51 -8.93
C LEU A 454 -1.59 31.89 -8.86
N THR A 455 -2.51 32.13 -9.79
CA THR A 455 -3.45 33.25 -9.68
C THR A 455 -4.52 32.97 -8.62
N ASP A 456 -5.08 34.02 -8.04
CA ASP A 456 -6.18 33.90 -7.05
C ASP A 456 -7.38 33.12 -7.58
N ALA A 457 -7.65 33.21 -8.89
CA ALA A 457 -8.72 32.45 -9.54
C ALA A 457 -8.41 30.94 -9.57
N GLU A 458 -7.16 30.55 -9.83
CA GLU A 458 -6.72 29.16 -9.81
C GLU A 458 -6.74 28.58 -8.40
N VAL A 459 -6.30 29.36 -7.39
CA VAL A 459 -6.38 28.97 -5.97
C VAL A 459 -7.83 28.68 -5.57
N LYS A 460 -8.77 29.55 -5.96
CA LYS A 460 -10.22 29.35 -5.73
C LYS A 460 -10.78 28.13 -6.46
N SER A 461 -10.31 27.87 -7.67
CA SER A 461 -10.70 26.70 -8.47
C SER A 461 -10.24 25.39 -7.83
N LEU A 462 -8.99 25.35 -7.37
CA LEU A 462 -8.39 24.23 -6.63
C LEU A 462 -9.13 23.97 -5.30
N ALA A 463 -9.42 25.00 -4.51
CA ALA A 463 -10.22 24.85 -3.29
C ALA A 463 -11.64 24.31 -3.60
N GLY A 464 -12.25 24.79 -4.68
CA GLY A 464 -13.51 24.25 -5.16
C GLY A 464 -13.44 22.78 -5.58
N LEU A 465 -12.32 22.34 -6.17
CA LEU A 465 -12.06 20.94 -6.50
C LEU A 465 -11.87 20.09 -5.23
N ALA A 466 -11.06 20.55 -4.29
CA ALA A 466 -10.81 19.89 -3.00
C ALA A 466 -12.13 19.57 -2.27
N ASN A 467 -13.05 20.55 -2.20
CA ASN A 467 -14.36 20.37 -1.58
C ASN A 467 -15.22 19.30 -2.26
N ARG A 468 -15.19 19.23 -3.61
CA ARG A 468 -15.94 18.20 -4.36
C ARG A 468 -15.36 16.81 -4.11
N VAL A 469 -14.04 16.71 -4.04
CA VAL A 469 -13.33 15.44 -3.83
C VAL A 469 -13.56 14.93 -2.41
N GLU A 470 -13.43 15.75 -1.38
CA GLU A 470 -13.77 15.37 -0.01
C GLU A 470 -15.24 14.96 0.12
N LYS A 471 -16.17 15.73 -0.46
CA LYS A 471 -17.60 15.36 -0.47
C LYS A 471 -17.86 14.02 -1.14
N HIS A 472 -17.07 13.66 -2.16
CA HIS A 472 -17.20 12.37 -2.85
C HIS A 472 -16.75 11.21 -1.96
N TYR A 473 -15.68 11.38 -1.19
CA TYR A 473 -15.10 10.35 -0.34
C TYR A 473 -15.62 10.35 1.10
N ASP A 474 -16.38 11.37 1.50
CA ASP A 474 -16.93 11.60 2.85
C ASP A 474 -15.85 11.60 3.95
N TYR A 475 -14.64 12.06 3.59
CA TYR A 475 -13.49 12.08 4.48
C TYR A 475 -12.43 13.06 3.95
N PRO A 476 -11.68 13.80 4.80
CA PRO A 476 -10.62 14.70 4.36
C PRO A 476 -9.60 13.99 3.46
N GLN A 477 -9.32 14.58 2.31
CA GLN A 477 -8.38 14.10 1.30
C GLN A 477 -7.11 14.96 1.23
N ASP A 478 -6.00 14.28 1.01
CA ASP A 478 -4.71 14.73 0.50
C ASP A 478 -4.68 14.47 -1.02
N MET A 479 -4.38 15.50 -1.80
CA MET A 479 -4.59 15.52 -3.24
C MET A 479 -3.39 16.12 -3.98
N GLU A 480 -2.95 15.46 -5.04
CA GLU A 480 -1.94 16.01 -5.95
C GLU A 480 -2.61 16.53 -7.21
N TRP A 481 -2.12 17.67 -7.71
CA TRP A 481 -2.70 18.35 -8.87
C TRP A 481 -1.63 18.91 -9.80
N ALA A 482 -2.03 19.11 -11.05
CA ALA A 482 -1.19 19.62 -12.13
C ALA A 482 -1.97 20.59 -13.02
N ILE A 483 -1.32 21.65 -13.47
CA ILE A 483 -1.85 22.56 -14.49
C ILE A 483 -1.04 22.42 -15.77
N GLU A 484 -1.73 22.07 -16.85
CA GLU A 484 -1.19 22.07 -18.21
C GLU A 484 -2.08 22.99 -19.07
N ARG A 485 -1.47 24.01 -19.70
CA ARG A 485 -2.16 24.94 -20.63
C ARG A 485 -3.47 25.51 -20.05
N ASN A 486 -3.41 26.02 -18.82
CA ASN A 486 -4.55 26.59 -18.07
C ASN A 486 -5.68 25.60 -17.75
N LYS A 487 -5.45 24.28 -17.90
CA LYS A 487 -6.38 23.24 -17.50
C LYS A 487 -5.85 22.52 -16.27
N LEU A 488 -6.71 22.45 -15.26
CA LEU A 488 -6.44 21.78 -13.99
C LEU A 488 -6.73 20.28 -14.09
N TYR A 489 -5.79 19.47 -13.61
CA TYR A 489 -5.89 18.02 -13.52
C TYR A 489 -5.64 17.58 -12.08
N LEU A 490 -6.48 16.67 -11.58
CA LEU A 490 -6.21 15.93 -10.34
C LEU A 490 -5.43 14.67 -10.72
N VAL A 491 -4.24 14.47 -10.15
CA VAL A 491 -3.36 13.34 -10.50
C VAL A 491 -3.38 12.24 -9.43
N GLN A 492 -3.63 12.59 -8.17
CA GLN A 492 -3.76 11.64 -7.07
C GLN A 492 -4.72 12.15 -5.99
N THR A 493 -5.39 11.25 -5.28
CA THR A 493 -6.14 11.56 -4.05
C THR A 493 -6.07 10.38 -3.09
N ARG A 494 -5.91 10.67 -1.79
CA ARG A 494 -5.91 9.68 -0.71
C ARG A 494 -6.47 10.29 0.58
N PRO A 495 -7.02 9.48 1.51
CA PRO A 495 -7.44 9.97 2.82
C PRO A 495 -6.28 10.61 3.60
N VAL A 496 -6.54 11.71 4.31
CA VAL A 496 -5.58 12.29 5.26
C VAL A 496 -5.45 11.36 6.46
N THR A 497 -4.26 10.81 6.67
CA THR A 497 -3.97 9.84 7.73
C THR A 497 -3.72 10.49 9.10
N THR A 498 -3.52 11.81 9.14
CA THR A 498 -3.06 12.58 10.32
C THR A 498 -4.17 13.31 11.09
N VAL A 499 -5.46 13.10 10.77
CA VAL A 499 -6.58 13.76 11.45
C VAL A 499 -6.78 13.22 12.88
N LYS A 500 -5.91 13.60 13.82
CA LYS A 500 -6.15 13.47 15.27
C LYS A 500 -6.94 14.69 15.76
N LYS A 501 -7.86 14.51 16.73
CA LYS A 501 -8.53 15.63 17.42
C LYS A 501 -7.49 16.39 18.23
N VAL A 502 -6.98 17.50 17.70
CA VAL A 502 -6.28 18.51 18.49
C VAL A 502 -7.34 19.49 18.97
N LYS A 503 -7.48 19.65 20.29
CA LYS A 503 -8.26 20.77 20.84
C LYS A 503 -7.56 22.03 20.33
N SER A 504 -8.27 22.89 19.62
CA SER A 504 -7.78 24.22 19.26
C SER A 504 -7.59 25.02 20.55
N ALA A 505 -6.40 24.92 21.14
CA ALA A 505 -5.97 25.89 22.12
C ALA A 505 -5.73 27.19 21.33
N GLU A 506 -6.57 28.19 21.57
CA GLU A 506 -6.17 29.56 21.29
C GLU A 506 -4.96 29.85 22.17
N ALA A 507 -3.77 29.64 21.62
CA ALA A 507 -2.52 29.88 22.33
C ALA A 507 -2.30 31.39 22.43
N GLU A 508 -2.44 31.90 23.66
CA GLU A 508 -1.98 33.23 24.07
C GLU A 508 -0.55 33.50 23.56
N GLN A 509 -0.21 34.77 23.36
CA GLN A 509 1.09 35.19 22.82
C GLN A 509 2.25 34.71 23.70
N ILE A 510 3.06 33.79 23.17
CA ILE A 510 4.38 33.47 23.72
C ILE A 510 5.22 34.76 23.70
N LYS A 511 5.58 35.28 24.87
CA LYS A 511 6.44 36.45 25.02
C LYS A 511 7.90 36.00 25.04
N GLY A 512 8.51 35.92 23.86
CA GLY A 512 9.93 35.60 23.70
C GLY A 512 10.53 36.33 22.50
N GLU A 513 11.85 36.48 22.47
CA GLU A 513 12.57 37.02 21.32
C GLU A 513 12.47 36.00 20.17
N GLN A 514 11.69 36.32 19.14
CA GLN A 514 11.59 35.49 17.93
C GLN A 514 12.91 35.59 17.14
N ILE A 515 13.54 34.45 16.89
CA ILE A 515 14.82 34.38 16.16
C ILE A 515 14.69 33.81 14.75
N LEU A 516 13.70 32.95 14.51
CA LEU A 516 13.40 32.37 13.19
C LEU A 516 11.89 32.25 12.99
N LYS A 517 11.47 32.27 11.72
CA LYS A 517 10.10 31.99 11.29
C LYS A 517 10.14 31.04 10.08
N GLY A 518 9.26 30.06 10.08
CA GLY A 518 9.03 29.14 8.97
C GLY A 518 7.55 28.75 8.90
N LEU A 519 7.27 27.67 8.17
CA LEU A 519 5.93 27.08 8.06
C LEU A 519 5.63 26.21 9.27
N ALA A 520 4.42 26.36 9.82
CA ALA A 520 3.87 25.47 10.83
C ALA A 520 3.65 24.06 10.23
N ALA A 521 4.58 23.14 10.48
CA ALA A 521 4.51 21.80 9.91
C ALA A 521 3.77 20.84 10.82
N SER A 522 4.14 20.77 12.10
CA SER A 522 3.54 19.85 13.07
C SER A 522 3.28 20.59 14.38
N PRO A 523 2.05 20.57 14.92
CA PRO A 523 1.66 21.37 16.07
C PRO A 523 2.36 20.95 17.37
N GLY A 524 2.42 21.88 18.31
CA GLY A 524 3.00 21.73 19.64
C GLY A 524 4.11 22.74 19.92
N VAL A 525 4.48 22.87 21.19
CA VAL A 525 5.55 23.78 21.63
C VAL A 525 6.54 22.98 22.48
N HIS A 526 7.84 23.08 22.18
CA HIS A 526 8.88 22.42 22.97
C HIS A 526 10.16 23.26 23.02
N SER A 527 10.82 23.25 24.18
CA SER A 527 12.11 23.92 24.40
C SER A 527 13.22 22.90 24.56
N GLY A 528 14.35 23.10 23.88
CA GLY A 528 15.47 22.16 23.95
C GLY A 528 16.76 22.72 23.38
N THR A 529 17.83 21.98 23.60
CA THR A 529 19.16 22.32 23.09
C THR A 529 19.27 21.96 21.62
N VAL A 530 19.77 22.88 20.80
CA VAL A 530 19.98 22.72 19.38
C VAL A 530 21.08 21.72 19.12
N LYS A 531 20.78 20.78 18.21
CA LYS A 531 21.79 19.95 17.56
C LYS A 531 21.64 20.01 16.05
N ILE A 532 22.67 20.51 15.39
CA ILE A 532 22.72 20.66 13.93
C ILE A 532 23.30 19.39 13.32
N LEU A 533 22.50 18.71 12.49
CA LEU A 533 22.96 17.57 11.69
C LEU A 533 23.07 17.98 10.23
N ARG A 534 24.21 17.68 9.60
CA ARG A 534 24.43 17.98 8.17
C ARG A 534 24.14 16.78 7.26
N SER A 535 24.24 15.56 7.79
CA SER A 535 23.92 14.32 7.06
C SER A 535 23.38 13.24 8.01
N ALA A 536 22.82 12.18 7.42
CA ALA A 536 22.33 11.01 8.13
C ALA A 536 23.46 10.15 8.75
N ASP A 537 24.72 10.44 8.50
CA ASP A 537 25.84 9.77 9.18
C ASP A 537 26.04 10.31 10.60
N GLU A 538 25.46 11.48 10.89
CA GLU A 538 25.63 12.20 12.15
C GLU A 538 24.50 11.93 13.15
N LEU A 539 23.58 11.00 12.84
CA LEU A 539 22.39 10.76 13.66
C LEU A 539 22.76 10.43 15.11
N SER A 540 23.89 9.74 15.34
CA SER A 540 24.40 9.40 16.67
C SER A 540 24.76 10.62 17.53
N LYS A 541 24.96 11.79 16.91
CA LYS A 541 25.26 13.05 17.62
C LYS A 541 24.03 13.65 18.30
N LEU A 542 22.82 13.33 17.83
CA LEU A 542 21.56 13.82 18.42
C LEU A 542 21.15 12.97 19.62
N GLN A 543 21.13 13.61 20.79
CA GLN A 543 20.67 13.03 22.05
C GLN A 543 19.15 13.18 22.20
N GLN A 544 18.55 12.36 23.06
CA GLN A 544 17.13 12.44 23.38
C GLN A 544 16.81 13.79 24.05
N GLY A 545 15.77 14.48 23.60
CA GLY A 545 15.36 15.77 24.19
C GLY A 545 15.92 17.00 23.48
N GLU A 546 16.86 16.82 22.56
CA GLU A 546 17.44 17.91 21.75
C GLU A 546 16.51 18.34 20.60
N VAL A 547 16.69 19.57 20.13
CA VAL A 547 16.02 20.08 18.93
C VAL A 547 16.90 19.77 17.72
N LEU A 548 16.37 18.96 16.81
CA LEU A 548 17.04 18.65 15.55
C LEU A 548 16.94 19.85 14.62
N VAL A 549 18.08 20.43 14.27
CA VAL A 549 18.20 21.47 13.24
C VAL A 549 18.93 20.88 12.04
N THR A 550 18.35 20.94 10.85
CA THR A 550 19.00 20.42 9.64
C THR A 550 18.55 21.19 8.41
N LYS A 551 19.29 21.07 7.31
CA LYS A 551 18.89 21.68 6.04
C LYS A 551 17.58 21.07 5.52
N MET A 552 17.53 19.74 5.49
CA MET A 552 16.37 18.94 5.12
C MET A 552 16.47 17.55 5.77
N THR A 553 15.37 16.83 5.84
CA THR A 553 15.34 15.43 6.29
C THR A 553 15.01 14.49 5.13
N ASN A 554 15.51 13.27 5.19
CA ASN A 554 15.13 12.16 4.32
C ASN A 554 14.80 10.92 5.18
N PRO A 555 14.38 9.77 4.59
CA PRO A 555 14.03 8.57 5.36
C PRO A 555 15.10 8.09 6.35
N ASP A 556 16.38 8.33 6.07
CA ASP A 556 17.47 7.94 6.96
C ASP A 556 17.48 8.74 8.27
N PHE A 557 16.86 9.93 8.29
CA PHE A 557 16.73 10.76 9.50
C PHE A 557 15.65 10.27 10.47
N VAL A 558 14.78 9.34 10.06
CA VAL A 558 13.66 8.84 10.89
C VAL A 558 14.08 8.44 12.32
N PRO A 559 15.20 7.69 12.52
CA PRO A 559 15.65 7.35 13.87
C PRO A 559 16.03 8.57 14.72
N ALA A 560 16.60 9.61 14.12
CA ALA A 560 16.92 10.86 14.83
C ALA A 560 15.66 11.69 15.10
N MET A 561 14.73 11.74 14.14
CA MET A 561 13.45 12.44 14.31
C MET A 561 12.63 11.87 15.47
N GLN A 562 12.71 10.56 15.73
CA GLN A 562 12.08 9.92 16.89
C GLN A 562 12.71 10.33 18.23
N ARG A 563 13.99 10.71 18.24
CA ARG A 563 14.70 11.19 19.44
C ARG A 563 14.54 12.68 19.68
N ALA A 564 14.33 13.44 18.61
CA ALA A 564 14.20 14.89 18.65
C ALA A 564 12.95 15.32 19.42
N ALA A 565 13.09 16.35 20.25
CA ALA A 565 11.97 16.93 20.98
C ALA A 565 11.23 18.02 20.19
N ALA A 566 11.92 18.64 19.23
CA ALA A 566 11.35 19.43 18.15
C ALA A 566 12.26 19.36 16.92
N ILE A 567 11.73 19.74 15.75
CA ILE A 567 12.46 19.69 14.49
C ILE A 567 12.35 21.04 13.77
N VAL A 568 13.49 21.59 13.36
CA VAL A 568 13.57 22.81 12.57
C VAL A 568 14.35 22.53 11.28
N THR A 569 13.78 22.86 10.12
CA THR A 569 14.48 22.74 8.83
C THR A 569 14.60 24.05 8.06
N ASP A 570 15.69 24.22 7.33
CA ASP A 570 15.89 25.36 6.42
C ASP A 570 14.96 25.27 5.20
N GLU A 571 14.81 24.06 4.66
CA GLU A 571 14.04 23.77 3.44
C GLU A 571 12.87 22.84 3.76
N GLY A 572 11.82 22.93 2.94
CA GLY A 572 10.65 22.05 2.96
C GLY A 572 9.32 22.77 3.18
N GLY A 573 8.27 22.26 2.54
CA GLY A 573 6.88 22.69 2.75
C GLY A 573 6.13 21.83 3.78
N ILE A 574 4.83 22.08 3.95
CA ILE A 574 3.94 21.28 4.81
C ILE A 574 3.80 19.83 4.33
N THR A 575 4.22 19.51 3.11
CA THR A 575 4.28 18.16 2.54
C THR A 575 5.67 17.52 2.58
N SER A 576 6.68 18.24 3.07
CA SER A 576 8.05 17.71 3.14
C SER A 576 8.14 16.46 4.02
N HIS A 577 9.21 15.67 3.81
CA HIS A 577 9.52 14.52 4.64
C HIS A 577 9.51 14.88 6.15
N ALA A 578 10.11 16.02 6.51
CA ALA A 578 10.14 16.51 7.88
C ALA A 578 8.72 16.72 8.41
N ALA A 579 7.86 17.39 7.64
CA ALA A 579 6.50 17.71 8.04
C ALA A 579 5.59 16.48 8.19
N ILE A 580 5.66 15.53 7.25
CA ILE A 580 4.84 14.31 7.28
C ILE A 580 5.20 13.46 8.49
N VAL A 581 6.49 13.12 8.62
CA VAL A 581 6.97 12.20 9.66
C VAL A 581 6.81 12.82 11.05
N SER A 582 7.04 14.13 11.20
CA SER A 582 6.85 14.81 12.49
C SER A 582 5.39 14.80 12.96
N ARG A 583 4.43 14.93 12.05
CA ARG A 583 2.98 14.82 12.39
C ARG A 583 2.60 13.42 12.84
N GLU A 584 3.14 12.41 12.17
CA GLU A 584 2.90 11.01 12.53
C GLU A 584 3.48 10.70 13.92
N MET A 585 4.64 11.25 14.24
CA MET A 585 5.31 11.10 15.54
C MET A 585 4.74 12.02 16.63
N GLY A 586 4.02 13.08 16.26
CA GLY A 586 3.54 14.10 17.20
C GLY A 586 4.65 15.00 17.76
N VAL A 587 5.72 15.20 16.99
CA VAL A 587 6.86 16.07 17.35
C VAL A 587 6.62 17.46 16.77
N PRO A 588 6.74 18.55 17.55
CA PRO A 588 6.65 19.92 17.05
C PRO A 588 7.65 20.17 15.92
N CYS A 589 7.18 20.74 14.81
CA CYS A 589 8.03 20.93 13.63
C CYS A 589 7.76 22.26 12.92
N VAL A 590 8.85 22.98 12.62
CA VAL A 590 8.88 24.19 11.79
C VAL A 590 9.80 23.93 10.60
N VAL A 591 9.29 24.10 9.39
CA VAL A 591 10.04 23.83 8.14
C VAL A 591 10.18 25.10 7.32
N GLY A 592 11.14 25.15 6.40
CA GLY A 592 11.28 26.28 5.47
C GLY A 592 11.78 27.58 6.13
N THR A 593 12.57 27.49 7.20
CA THR A 593 13.12 28.66 7.91
C THR A 593 14.22 29.40 7.13
N LYS A 594 14.74 28.80 6.06
CA LYS A 594 15.81 29.28 5.15
C LYS A 594 17.21 29.43 5.76
N GLU A 595 17.32 29.77 7.04
CA GLU A 595 18.57 30.22 7.66
C GLU A 595 18.81 29.63 9.07
N ALA A 596 18.02 28.65 9.53
CA ALA A 596 18.19 28.05 10.85
C ALA A 596 19.56 27.41 11.06
N THR A 597 20.08 26.65 10.07
CA THR A 597 21.41 26.03 10.20
C THR A 597 22.57 27.02 10.21
N GLN A 598 22.32 28.28 9.80
CA GLN A 598 23.32 29.34 9.76
C GLN A 598 23.25 30.25 10.99
N LYS A 599 22.03 30.53 11.48
CA LYS A 599 21.79 31.40 12.64
C LYS A 599 21.97 30.71 13.98
N LEU A 600 21.65 29.42 14.05
CA LEU A 600 21.76 28.63 15.29
C LEU A 600 23.13 27.94 15.37
N LYS A 601 23.53 27.58 16.59
CA LYS A 601 24.74 26.81 16.88
C LYS A 601 24.41 25.59 17.72
N ASP A 602 25.23 24.55 17.60
CA ASP A 602 25.19 23.41 18.52
C ASP A 602 25.29 23.90 19.96
N GLY A 603 24.34 23.48 20.81
CA GLY A 603 24.28 23.89 22.21
C GLY A 603 23.38 25.09 22.50
N ASP A 604 22.89 25.80 21.47
CA ASP A 604 21.94 26.91 21.67
C ASP A 604 20.64 26.39 22.30
N GLU A 605 20.07 27.14 23.22
CA GLU A 605 18.78 26.80 23.82
C GLU A 605 17.66 27.57 23.10
N ILE A 606 16.65 26.86 22.58
CA ILE A 606 15.56 27.46 21.81
C ILE A 606 14.19 26.87 22.20
N THR A 607 13.13 27.62 21.92
CA THR A 607 11.74 27.15 21.97
C THR A 607 11.15 27.12 20.57
N VAL A 608 10.61 25.97 20.17
CA VAL A 608 9.97 25.77 18.86
C VAL A 608 8.46 25.72 19.04
N ASP A 609 7.72 26.65 18.43
CA ASP A 609 6.26 26.61 18.29
C ASP A 609 5.90 26.13 16.88
N GLY A 610 5.68 24.82 16.77
CA GLY A 610 5.28 24.17 15.53
C GLY A 610 3.84 24.46 15.10
N SER A 611 3.03 25.08 15.97
CA SER A 611 1.66 25.51 15.65
C SER A 611 1.64 26.85 14.92
N LYS A 612 2.54 27.78 15.29
CA LYS A 612 2.67 29.11 14.66
C LYS A 612 3.82 29.20 13.66
N GLY A 613 4.69 28.19 13.57
CA GLY A 613 5.86 28.23 12.69
C GLY A 613 6.97 29.14 13.22
N LEU A 614 7.08 29.32 14.54
CA LEU A 614 7.97 30.29 15.17
C LEU A 614 9.03 29.60 16.02
N VAL A 615 10.24 30.17 16.03
CA VAL A 615 11.33 29.73 16.91
C VAL A 615 11.79 30.93 17.74
N TYR A 616 11.88 30.73 19.05
CA TYR A 616 12.25 31.74 20.03
C TYR A 616 13.60 31.41 20.68
N LYS A 617 14.30 32.45 21.11
CA LYS A 617 15.57 32.33 21.83
C LYS A 617 15.35 31.92 23.29
N GLY A 618 16.18 30.99 23.77
CA GLY A 618 16.15 30.50 25.14
C GLY A 618 14.97 29.57 25.41
N LYS A 619 14.89 29.09 26.66
CA LYS A 619 13.67 28.51 27.20
C LYS A 619 12.67 29.61 27.48
N VAL A 620 11.75 29.86 26.56
CA VAL A 620 10.60 30.71 26.84
C VAL A 620 9.61 29.90 27.68
N GLU A 621 9.23 30.44 28.83
CA GLU A 621 8.15 29.87 29.63
C GLU A 621 6.86 29.91 28.79
N VAL A 622 6.47 28.75 28.27
CA VAL A 622 5.06 28.52 27.97
C VAL A 622 4.41 28.53 29.33
N ALA A 623 3.50 29.49 29.58
CA ALA A 623 2.71 29.48 30.80
C ALA A 623 2.20 28.04 30.98
N GLU A 624 2.57 27.41 32.08
CA GLU A 624 2.07 26.07 32.39
C GLU A 624 0.57 26.13 32.13
N GLU A 625 0.04 25.18 31.36
CA GLU A 625 -1.36 24.84 31.51
C GLU A 625 -1.50 24.44 32.98
N LYS A 626 -1.83 25.42 33.84
CA LYS A 626 -2.72 25.14 34.96
C LYS A 626 -3.85 24.39 34.28
N PRO A 627 -4.11 23.11 34.61
CA PRO A 627 -5.32 22.48 34.14
C PRO A 627 -6.42 23.41 34.63
N LYS A 628 -7.02 24.18 33.72
CA LYS A 628 -8.31 24.81 34.00
C LYS A 628 -9.12 23.63 34.48
N GLU A 629 -9.55 23.69 35.74
CA GLU A 629 -10.51 22.75 36.29
C GLU A 629 -11.50 22.50 35.15
N GLU A 630 -11.47 21.28 34.62
CA GLU A 630 -12.57 20.84 33.80
C GLU A 630 -13.78 21.21 34.65
N VAL A 631 -14.69 22.02 34.10
CA VAL A 631 -16.06 21.94 34.59
C VAL A 631 -16.36 20.47 34.45
N ALA A 632 -16.29 19.77 35.59
CA ALA A 632 -16.40 18.35 35.70
C ALA A 632 -17.87 18.04 35.39
N ILE A 633 -18.21 18.07 34.11
CA ILE A 633 -19.05 17.02 33.59
C ILE A 633 -18.13 15.81 33.70
N SER A 634 -18.20 15.14 34.86
CA SER A 634 -17.47 13.93 35.14
C SER A 634 -17.52 13.04 33.90
N LYS A 635 -16.43 12.97 33.14
CA LYS A 635 -16.27 11.89 32.17
C LYS A 635 -16.15 10.64 33.02
N GLN A 636 -17.27 9.98 33.27
CA GLN A 636 -17.29 8.70 33.93
C GLN A 636 -16.25 7.82 33.25
N LYS A 637 -15.31 7.27 34.03
CA LYS A 637 -14.34 6.30 33.56
C LYS A 637 -15.14 5.20 32.86
N LEU A 638 -14.98 5.04 31.56
CA LEU A 638 -15.68 3.99 30.80
C LEU A 638 -15.26 2.65 31.41
N VAL A 639 -16.21 2.00 32.08
CA VAL A 639 -16.00 0.70 32.70
C VAL A 639 -16.20 -0.35 31.61
N THR A 640 -15.15 -1.12 31.35
CA THR A 640 -15.14 -2.24 30.40
C THR A 640 -14.91 -3.54 31.17
N ALA A 641 -15.49 -4.64 30.69
CA ALA A 641 -15.23 -5.97 31.25
C ALA A 641 -13.87 -6.51 30.77
N THR A 642 -13.52 -6.27 29.52
CA THR A 642 -12.19 -6.51 28.96
C THR A 642 -11.26 -5.38 29.40
N GLU A 643 -10.13 -5.74 30.00
CA GLU A 643 -9.14 -4.79 30.49
C GLU A 643 -8.30 -4.23 29.34
N VAL A 644 -7.88 -2.96 29.47
CA VAL A 644 -7.03 -2.31 28.48
C VAL A 644 -5.65 -2.08 29.06
N TYR A 645 -4.70 -2.90 28.63
CA TYR A 645 -3.32 -2.82 29.05
C TYR A 645 -2.48 -2.00 28.08
N VAL A 646 -1.27 -1.64 28.52
CA VAL A 646 -0.27 -0.96 27.70
C VAL A 646 0.91 -1.86 27.37
N ILE A 647 1.50 -1.67 26.18
CA ILE A 647 2.78 -2.29 25.78
C ILE A 647 3.92 -1.35 26.15
N MET A 648 4.96 -1.89 26.80
CA MET A 648 6.11 -1.16 27.30
C MET A 648 7.43 -1.78 26.86
N ASP A 649 8.32 -0.93 26.36
CA ASP A 649 9.67 -1.34 25.90
C ASP A 649 10.79 -0.72 26.75
N LEU A 650 10.65 0.55 27.13
CA LEU A 650 11.70 1.30 27.83
C LEU A 650 11.16 1.99 29.09
N PRO A 651 11.92 1.97 30.21
CA PRO A 651 11.49 2.62 31.45
C PRO A 651 11.19 4.11 31.33
N GLN A 652 11.90 4.85 30.47
CA GLN A 652 11.69 6.30 30.30
C GLN A 652 10.29 6.68 29.81
N PHE A 653 9.54 5.76 29.20
CA PHE A 653 8.17 6.02 28.72
C PHE A 653 7.09 5.64 29.74
N ALA A 654 7.48 5.11 30.91
CA ALA A 654 6.55 4.54 31.87
C ALA A 654 5.59 5.57 32.47
N GLU A 655 6.07 6.80 32.74
CA GLU A 655 5.20 7.87 33.26
C GLU A 655 4.11 8.25 32.25
N ARG A 656 4.48 8.37 30.98
CA ARG A 656 3.53 8.67 29.90
C ARG A 656 2.49 7.55 29.80
N ALA A 657 2.93 6.30 29.87
CA ALA A 657 2.04 5.14 29.82
C ALA A 657 1.09 5.08 31.02
N ALA A 658 1.57 5.36 32.23
CA ALA A 658 0.74 5.39 33.44
C ALA A 658 -0.37 6.46 33.36
N LYS A 659 -0.04 7.64 32.81
CA LYS A 659 -0.99 8.76 32.61
C LYS A 659 -2.13 8.45 31.61
N THR A 660 -2.02 7.38 30.81
CA THR A 660 -3.09 6.98 29.87
C THR A 660 -4.33 6.41 30.55
N GLY A 661 -4.22 6.01 31.82
CA GLY A 661 -5.29 5.30 32.52
C GLY A 661 -5.46 3.84 32.09
N ALA A 662 -4.41 3.21 31.53
CA ALA A 662 -4.37 1.76 31.29
C ALA A 662 -4.59 0.96 32.59
N ASP A 663 -5.20 -0.21 32.47
CA ASP A 663 -5.52 -1.10 33.60
C ASP A 663 -4.31 -1.91 34.09
N GLY A 664 -3.21 -1.91 33.33
CA GLY A 664 -1.97 -2.63 33.63
C GLY A 664 -1.00 -2.59 32.46
N VAL A 665 0.12 -3.30 32.59
CA VAL A 665 1.12 -3.51 31.53
C VAL A 665 1.03 -4.96 31.07
N GLY A 666 0.49 -5.16 29.87
CA GLY A 666 0.20 -6.49 29.34
C GLY A 666 1.38 -7.11 28.59
N LEU A 667 2.40 -6.30 28.30
CA LEU A 667 3.67 -6.73 27.76
C LEU A 667 4.76 -5.73 28.13
N LEU A 668 5.65 -6.10 29.05
CA LEU A 668 6.94 -5.44 29.27
C LEU A 668 8.04 -6.27 28.60
N ARG A 669 8.67 -5.69 27.59
CA ARG A 669 9.78 -6.28 26.84
C ARG A 669 11.11 -6.04 27.56
N LEU A 670 11.84 -7.11 27.93
CA LEU A 670 13.17 -6.97 28.52
C LEU A 670 14.20 -6.40 27.54
N GLU A 671 13.94 -6.52 26.24
CA GLU A 671 14.87 -6.14 25.18
C GLU A 671 15.31 -4.67 25.28
N GLY A 672 14.40 -3.76 25.61
CA GLY A 672 14.74 -2.36 25.79
C GLY A 672 15.63 -2.12 27.01
N ILE A 673 15.40 -2.85 28.11
CA ILE A 673 16.23 -2.77 29.31
C ILE A 673 17.63 -3.34 29.04
N ILE A 674 17.71 -4.51 28.39
CA ILE A 674 18.98 -5.14 27.99
C ILE A 674 19.77 -4.21 27.05
N ALA A 675 19.12 -3.67 26.02
CA ALA A 675 19.75 -2.77 25.05
C ALA A 675 20.24 -1.47 25.71
N SER A 676 19.55 -0.97 26.74
CA SER A 676 20.01 0.20 27.50
C SER A 676 21.34 -0.03 28.22
N GLY A 677 21.64 -1.29 28.59
CA GLY A 677 22.91 -1.69 29.18
C GLY A 677 24.06 -1.84 28.16
N LYS A 678 23.76 -1.81 26.85
CA LYS A 678 24.71 -1.88 25.71
C LYS A 678 25.64 -3.10 25.65
N ILE A 679 25.57 -4.01 26.62
CA ILE A 679 26.41 -5.20 26.75
C ILE A 679 25.57 -6.44 26.52
N HIS A 680 26.10 -7.37 25.74
CA HIS A 680 25.47 -8.66 25.47
C HIS A 680 25.37 -9.52 26.76
N PRO A 681 24.21 -10.13 27.09
CA PRO A 681 24.03 -10.94 28.31
C PRO A 681 25.07 -12.06 28.49
N ALA A 682 25.42 -12.76 27.41
CA ALA A 682 26.45 -13.80 27.46
C ALA A 682 27.86 -13.27 27.83
N LYS A 683 28.15 -11.97 27.66
CA LYS A 683 29.40 -11.36 28.13
C LYS A 683 29.41 -11.27 29.66
N TYR A 684 28.30 -10.82 30.27
CA TYR A 684 28.15 -10.86 31.74
C TYR A 684 28.33 -12.27 32.29
N LEU A 685 27.79 -13.29 31.61
CA LEU A 685 27.99 -14.69 31.99
C LEU A 685 29.46 -15.11 31.92
N LYS A 686 30.13 -14.86 30.78
CA LYS A 686 31.54 -15.25 30.57
C LYS A 686 32.50 -14.56 31.56
N GLU A 687 32.19 -13.34 31.96
CA GLU A 687 33.02 -12.55 32.88
C GLU A 687 32.60 -12.71 34.35
N ASN A 688 31.66 -13.61 34.65
CA ASN A 688 31.15 -13.88 35.99
C ASN A 688 30.52 -12.64 36.67
N ARG A 689 29.82 -11.81 35.88
CA ARG A 689 29.14 -10.55 36.27
C ARG A 689 27.62 -10.64 36.15
N LEU A 690 27.04 -11.83 36.34
CA LEU A 690 25.58 -12.02 36.25
C LEU A 690 24.78 -11.19 37.26
N ASP A 691 25.37 -10.84 38.40
CA ASP A 691 24.72 -9.96 39.38
C ASP A 691 24.47 -8.55 38.81
N GLU A 692 25.39 -8.03 38.00
CA GLU A 692 25.21 -6.74 37.31
C GLU A 692 24.05 -6.80 36.32
N TYR A 693 23.96 -7.88 35.53
CA TYR A 693 22.84 -8.11 34.61
C TYR A 693 21.51 -8.22 35.36
N THR A 694 21.49 -8.99 36.46
CA THR A 694 20.31 -9.16 37.32
C THR A 694 19.84 -7.82 37.90
N ASN A 695 20.77 -6.98 38.37
CA ASN A 695 20.45 -5.67 38.94
C ASN A 695 19.94 -4.70 37.86
N LEU A 696 20.56 -4.67 36.68
CA LEU A 696 20.10 -3.87 35.54
C LEU A 696 18.64 -4.17 35.20
N LEU A 697 18.30 -5.46 35.10
CA LEU A 697 16.93 -5.89 34.83
C LEU A 697 15.98 -5.51 35.97
N ALA A 698 16.35 -5.80 37.22
CA ALA A 698 15.53 -5.51 38.38
C ALA A 698 15.22 -4.01 38.50
N ASP A 699 16.21 -3.14 38.30
CA ASP A 699 16.04 -1.70 38.37
C ASP A 699 15.16 -1.16 37.24
N GLY A 700 15.34 -1.68 36.02
CA GLY A 700 14.50 -1.34 34.89
C GLY A 700 13.03 -1.73 35.11
N ILE A 701 12.78 -2.95 35.61
CA ILE A 701 11.44 -3.44 35.90
C ILE A 701 10.82 -2.64 37.06
N LYS A 702 11.55 -2.40 38.15
CA LYS A 702 11.08 -1.64 39.33
C LYS A 702 10.59 -0.25 38.95
N LYS A 703 11.32 0.47 38.09
CA LYS A 703 10.93 1.82 37.62
C LYS A 703 9.56 1.83 36.96
N ILE A 704 9.25 0.78 36.20
CA ILE A 704 7.96 0.64 35.52
C ILE A 704 6.90 0.18 36.52
N ALA A 705 7.15 -0.92 37.23
CA ALA A 705 6.20 -1.53 38.14
C ALA A 705 5.77 -0.60 39.29
N THR A 706 6.65 0.31 39.75
CA THR A 706 6.29 1.30 40.78
C THR A 706 5.16 2.24 40.33
N LEU A 707 5.11 2.60 39.04
CA LEU A 707 4.06 3.45 38.48
C LEU A 707 2.73 2.69 38.27
N PHE A 708 2.78 1.37 38.34
CA PHE A 708 1.65 0.45 38.19
C PHE A 708 1.47 -0.42 39.44
N ARG A 709 1.83 0.07 40.63
CA ARG A 709 1.95 -0.74 41.86
C ARG A 709 0.73 -1.60 42.20
N ASP A 710 -0.47 -1.08 41.94
CA ASP A 710 -1.74 -1.77 42.23
C ASP A 710 -2.32 -2.51 41.01
N LYS A 711 -1.54 -2.65 39.93
CA LYS A 711 -1.96 -3.16 38.63
C LYS A 711 -1.01 -4.24 38.15
N THR A 712 -1.53 -5.11 37.31
CA THR A 712 -0.76 -6.21 36.70
C THR A 712 0.34 -5.66 35.80
N VAL A 713 1.54 -6.23 35.91
CA VAL A 713 2.68 -5.96 35.01
C VAL A 713 3.29 -7.29 34.58
N TRP A 714 3.07 -7.69 33.34
CA TRP A 714 3.64 -8.93 32.81
C TRP A 714 4.91 -8.68 32.02
N VAL A 715 6.00 -9.29 32.50
CA VAL A 715 7.32 -9.22 31.90
C VAL A 715 7.53 -10.42 30.99
N ARG A 716 7.91 -10.17 29.74
CA ARG A 716 8.34 -11.22 28.82
C ARG A 716 9.85 -11.40 28.95
N THR A 717 10.30 -12.63 29.21
CA THR A 717 11.73 -12.97 29.24
C THR A 717 12.39 -12.66 27.88
N SER A 718 13.71 -12.59 27.82
CA SER A 718 14.42 -12.18 26.60
C SER A 718 14.01 -12.99 25.36
N ASP A 719 13.61 -12.29 24.31
CA ASP A 719 13.30 -12.84 22.98
C ASP A 719 14.14 -12.19 21.86
N ILE A 720 15.29 -11.59 22.23
CA ILE A 720 16.23 -10.98 21.27
C ILE A 720 16.79 -12.06 20.32
N ARG A 721 16.80 -11.76 19.03
CA ARG A 721 17.35 -12.63 18.00
C ARG A 721 18.86 -12.48 17.82
N THR A 722 19.50 -13.47 17.20
CA THR A 722 20.96 -13.48 16.98
C THR A 722 21.45 -12.31 16.12
N ASP A 723 20.64 -11.81 15.18
CA ASP A 723 20.92 -10.63 14.37
C ASP A 723 20.88 -9.33 15.19
N GLU A 724 19.97 -9.22 16.15
CA GLU A 724 19.84 -8.06 17.03
C GLU A 724 20.96 -8.03 18.08
N TYR A 725 21.32 -9.19 18.62
CA TYR A 725 22.39 -9.31 19.61
C TYR A 725 23.78 -8.91 19.08
N ARG A 726 24.06 -9.07 17.77
CA ARG A 726 25.32 -8.63 17.16
C ARG A 726 25.57 -7.13 17.28
N GLY A 727 24.52 -6.33 17.51
CA GLY A 727 24.64 -4.89 17.74
C GLY A 727 25.11 -4.49 19.14
N LEU A 728 25.16 -5.44 20.10
CA LEU A 728 25.62 -5.19 21.47
C LEU A 728 27.10 -5.54 21.64
N GLU A 729 27.75 -4.86 22.58
CA GLU A 729 29.14 -5.13 22.93
C GLU A 729 29.30 -6.57 23.46
N GLY A 730 30.16 -7.37 22.83
CA GLY A 730 30.33 -8.80 23.14
C GLY A 730 29.41 -9.74 22.35
N GLY A 731 28.57 -9.21 21.46
CA GLY A 731 27.69 -9.95 20.56
C GLY A 731 28.32 -10.33 19.21
N GLU A 732 29.58 -9.97 18.95
CA GLU A 732 30.24 -10.16 17.65
C GLU A 732 30.36 -11.64 17.26
N SER A 733 30.40 -12.54 18.25
CA SER A 733 30.47 -13.99 18.07
C SER A 733 29.11 -14.66 17.82
N GLU A 734 28.01 -13.91 17.78
CA GLU A 734 26.67 -14.49 17.59
C GLU A 734 26.53 -15.17 16.22
N PRO A 735 26.07 -16.43 16.17
CA PRO A 735 26.05 -17.24 14.95
C PRO A 735 25.16 -16.62 13.88
N LYS A 736 25.59 -16.69 12.61
CA LYS A 736 24.79 -16.23 11.46
C LYS A 736 23.75 -17.26 11.08
N GLU A 737 22.49 -16.96 11.36
CA GLU A 737 21.35 -17.79 10.97
C GLU A 737 20.78 -17.36 9.62
N ALA A 738 20.33 -18.34 8.83
CA ALA A 738 19.67 -18.07 7.56
C ALA A 738 18.28 -17.42 7.75
N ASN A 739 17.58 -17.79 8.82
CA ASN A 739 16.24 -17.27 9.14
C ASN A 739 16.13 -16.97 10.65
N PRO A 740 16.62 -15.81 11.13
CA PRO A 740 16.60 -15.47 12.55
C PRO A 740 15.20 -15.50 13.19
N MET A 741 14.14 -15.19 12.42
CA MET A 741 12.73 -15.16 12.89
C MET A 741 12.18 -16.52 13.35
N ILE A 742 12.79 -17.62 12.94
CA ILE A 742 12.43 -18.98 13.39
C ILE A 742 13.63 -19.70 14.01
N GLY A 743 14.63 -18.91 14.41
CA GLY A 743 15.96 -19.36 14.79
C GLY A 743 16.15 -19.56 16.30
N TRP A 744 17.36 -19.26 16.76
CA TRP A 744 17.82 -19.45 18.13
C TRP A 744 17.54 -18.22 19.02
N HIS A 745 16.28 -18.07 19.43
CA HIS A 745 15.81 -17.03 20.36
C HIS A 745 14.71 -17.57 21.30
N GLY A 746 14.12 -16.69 22.12
CA GLY A 746 13.05 -17.00 23.07
C GLY A 746 13.40 -18.12 24.06
N ILE A 747 12.44 -18.98 24.37
CA ILE A 747 12.66 -20.10 25.29
C ILE A 747 13.76 -21.07 24.83
N ARG A 748 13.93 -21.26 23.52
CA ARG A 748 14.95 -22.17 22.98
C ARG A 748 16.36 -21.71 23.35
N ARG A 749 16.62 -20.41 23.21
CA ARG A 749 17.87 -19.82 23.65
C ARG A 749 18.00 -19.85 25.16
N SER A 750 16.94 -19.48 25.86
CA SER A 750 16.90 -19.46 27.34
C SER A 750 17.24 -20.83 27.95
N LEU A 751 16.73 -21.93 27.39
CA LEU A 751 17.03 -23.29 27.86
C LEU A 751 18.44 -23.77 27.47
N SER A 752 19.00 -23.26 26.37
CA SER A 752 20.40 -23.55 26.01
C SER A 752 21.41 -22.76 26.86
N GLN A 753 20.95 -21.69 27.53
CA GLN A 753 21.74 -20.81 28.38
C GLN A 753 21.00 -20.57 29.71
N PRO A 754 20.74 -21.61 30.51
CA PRO A 754 19.82 -21.56 31.65
C PRO A 754 20.23 -20.55 32.73
N GLU A 755 21.52 -20.28 32.88
CA GLU A 755 22.03 -19.29 33.85
C GLU A 755 21.56 -17.85 33.53
N LEU A 756 21.37 -17.51 32.26
CA LEU A 756 20.80 -16.21 31.87
C LEU A 756 19.31 -16.12 32.23
N LEU A 757 18.56 -17.20 32.00
CA LEU A 757 17.14 -17.25 32.37
C LEU A 757 16.96 -17.22 33.90
N LYS A 758 17.83 -17.90 34.66
CA LYS A 758 17.87 -17.79 36.12
C LYS A 758 18.16 -16.36 36.58
N ALA A 759 19.06 -15.65 35.91
CA ALA A 759 19.31 -14.22 36.22
C ALA A 759 18.07 -13.34 35.94
N GLU A 760 17.31 -13.61 34.89
CA GLU A 760 16.04 -12.94 34.61
C GLU A 760 14.98 -13.22 35.70
N PHE A 761 14.85 -14.48 36.15
CA PHE A 761 13.99 -14.81 37.28
C PHE A 761 14.48 -14.21 38.61
N ALA A 762 15.80 -14.15 38.83
CA ALA A 762 16.36 -13.54 40.03
C ALA A 762 16.09 -12.02 40.06
N ALA A 763 16.08 -11.36 38.90
CA ALA A 763 15.68 -9.97 38.79
C ALA A 763 14.22 -9.77 39.20
N LEU A 764 13.32 -10.66 38.76
CA LEU A 764 11.91 -10.65 39.17
C LEU A 764 11.74 -10.91 40.67
N LYS A 765 12.53 -11.82 41.25
CA LYS A 765 12.55 -12.06 42.71
C LYS A 765 12.91 -10.78 43.47
N LYS A 766 13.96 -10.06 43.03
CA LYS A 766 14.35 -8.77 43.62
C LYS A 766 13.28 -7.68 43.47
N VAL A 767 12.44 -7.76 42.44
CA VAL A 767 11.29 -6.86 42.23
C VAL A 767 10.18 -7.18 43.24
N HIS A 768 9.88 -8.46 43.44
CA HIS A 768 8.91 -8.95 44.44
C HIS A 768 9.34 -8.62 45.87
N GLU A 769 10.61 -8.85 46.22
CA GLU A 769 11.19 -8.49 47.52
C GLU A 769 11.13 -6.97 47.79
N ALA A 770 10.97 -6.14 46.76
CA ALA A 770 10.74 -4.70 46.89
C ALA A 770 9.25 -4.32 47.08
N GLY A 771 8.36 -5.31 47.25
CA GLY A 771 6.93 -5.11 47.48
C GLY A 771 6.10 -4.86 46.21
N LEU A 772 6.58 -5.31 45.05
CA LEU A 772 5.91 -5.20 43.75
C LEU A 772 5.41 -6.56 43.27
N GLU A 773 4.51 -7.17 44.05
CA GLU A 773 4.04 -8.56 43.89
C GLU A 773 3.15 -8.78 42.66
N LYS A 774 2.58 -7.72 42.07
CA LYS A 774 1.75 -7.77 40.85
C LYS A 774 2.54 -7.95 39.54
N VAL A 775 3.85 -8.17 39.65
CA VAL A 775 4.72 -8.41 38.50
C VAL A 775 4.71 -9.90 38.17
N GLY A 776 4.16 -10.27 37.01
CA GLY A 776 4.19 -11.64 36.50
C GLY A 776 5.23 -11.84 35.41
N VAL A 777 5.46 -13.09 35.02
CA VAL A 777 6.41 -13.47 33.96
C VAL A 777 5.74 -14.28 32.86
N MET A 778 6.12 -14.05 31.61
CA MET A 778 5.70 -14.84 30.47
C MET A 778 6.88 -15.34 29.63
N ILE A 779 6.76 -16.58 29.17
CA ILE A 779 7.78 -17.25 28.36
C ILE A 779 7.44 -17.15 26.86
N PRO A 780 8.35 -16.59 26.02
CA PRO A 780 8.16 -16.47 24.58
C PRO A 780 8.54 -17.73 23.81
N PHE A 781 7.95 -17.86 22.61
CA PHE A 781 8.31 -18.79 21.54
C PHE A 781 8.21 -20.28 21.90
N VAL A 782 7.28 -20.62 22.81
CA VAL A 782 7.00 -22.00 23.27
C VAL A 782 6.44 -22.84 22.12
N ILE A 783 6.86 -24.10 22.02
CA ILE A 783 6.31 -25.09 21.08
C ILE A 783 5.98 -26.43 21.75
N SER A 784 6.36 -26.64 23.02
CA SER A 784 6.12 -27.88 23.75
C SER A 784 5.85 -27.65 25.23
N VAL A 785 5.15 -28.58 25.89
CA VAL A 785 4.90 -28.56 27.34
C VAL A 785 6.20 -28.77 28.13
N ASP A 786 7.14 -29.55 27.60
CA ASP A 786 8.42 -29.81 28.27
C ASP A 786 9.29 -28.55 28.38
N GLU A 787 9.22 -27.63 27.42
CA GLU A 787 9.87 -26.32 27.52
C GLU A 787 9.30 -25.49 28.67
N LEU A 788 7.98 -25.52 28.86
CA LEU A 788 7.30 -24.84 29.97
C LEU A 788 7.70 -25.45 31.33
N LYS A 789 7.74 -26.80 31.43
CA LYS A 789 8.19 -27.49 32.65
C LYS A 789 9.60 -27.08 33.05
N LYS A 790 10.55 -27.11 32.11
CA LYS A 790 11.93 -26.69 32.35
C LYS A 790 12.03 -25.23 32.76
N ALA A 791 11.27 -24.33 32.14
CA ALA A 791 11.24 -22.92 32.54
C ALA A 791 10.75 -22.74 33.99
N LYS A 792 9.71 -23.49 34.40
CA LYS A 792 9.19 -23.48 35.77
C LYS A 792 10.19 -24.07 36.77
N GLU A 793 10.88 -25.15 36.44
CA GLU A 793 11.94 -25.74 37.27
C GLU A 793 13.05 -24.72 37.53
N LEU A 794 13.52 -24.01 36.50
CA LEU A 794 14.52 -22.95 36.63
C LEU A 794 14.01 -21.77 37.49
N CYS A 795 12.73 -21.44 37.41
CA CYS A 795 12.10 -20.43 38.27
C CYS A 795 12.12 -20.86 39.75
N LYS A 796 11.77 -22.13 40.02
CA LYS A 796 11.82 -22.73 41.36
C LYS A 796 13.23 -22.77 41.94
N GLU A 797 14.24 -23.08 41.13
CA GLU A 797 15.65 -23.09 41.55
C GLU A 797 16.12 -21.71 42.06
N VAL A 798 15.55 -20.62 41.55
CA VAL A 798 15.82 -19.24 42.01
C VAL A 798 15.03 -18.90 43.30
N GLY A 799 14.10 -19.76 43.71
CA GLY A 799 13.26 -19.60 44.88
C GLY A 799 11.98 -18.81 44.61
N LEU A 800 11.47 -18.83 43.38
CA LEU A 800 10.13 -18.37 43.03
C LEU A 800 9.28 -19.56 42.61
N GLU A 801 8.24 -19.90 43.38
CA GLU A 801 7.28 -20.93 43.00
C GLU A 801 6.26 -20.37 42.00
N PRO A 802 6.20 -20.85 40.75
CA PRO A 802 5.22 -20.41 39.77
C PRO A 802 3.79 -20.58 40.28
N ARG A 803 2.92 -19.60 39.98
CA ARG A 803 1.51 -19.49 40.42
C ARG A 803 1.27 -19.24 41.91
N ARG A 804 2.26 -19.50 42.78
CA ARG A 804 2.16 -19.20 44.21
C ARG A 804 2.84 -17.87 44.53
N ASP A 805 4.10 -17.74 44.12
CA ASP A 805 4.93 -16.58 44.42
C ASP A 805 4.94 -15.60 43.24
N ILE A 806 4.77 -16.07 42.00
CA ILE A 806 4.74 -15.23 40.79
C ILE A 806 3.70 -15.74 39.79
N GLU A 807 2.90 -14.84 39.22
CA GLU A 807 2.02 -15.17 38.08
C GLU A 807 2.87 -15.64 36.91
N PHE A 808 2.56 -16.83 36.38
CA PHE A 808 3.36 -17.47 35.36
C PHE A 808 2.53 -17.75 34.10
N GLY A 809 2.95 -17.17 32.99
CA GLY A 809 2.25 -17.27 31.72
C GLY A 809 3.13 -17.67 30.54
N VAL A 810 2.49 -17.82 29.38
CA VAL A 810 3.17 -18.14 28.12
C VAL A 810 2.67 -17.23 27.00
N MET A 811 3.58 -16.86 26.10
CA MET A 811 3.20 -16.20 24.86
C MET A 811 2.76 -17.26 23.84
N ILE A 812 1.51 -17.17 23.39
CA ILE A 812 0.97 -18.05 22.36
C ILE A 812 1.19 -17.38 21.01
N GLU A 813 2.35 -17.68 20.43
CA GLU A 813 2.84 -17.04 19.21
C GLU A 813 3.35 -18.03 18.16
N THR A 814 3.21 -19.33 18.43
CA THR A 814 3.48 -20.40 17.48
C THR A 814 2.20 -21.21 17.23
N PRO A 815 2.04 -21.82 16.03
CA PRO A 815 0.90 -22.69 15.77
C PRO A 815 0.94 -23.92 16.67
N ALA A 816 2.15 -24.42 16.98
CA ALA A 816 2.34 -25.52 17.93
C ALA A 816 1.72 -25.20 19.29
N ALA A 817 2.10 -24.08 19.94
CA ALA A 817 1.54 -23.67 21.22
C ALA A 817 0.01 -23.47 21.15
N SER A 818 -0.50 -22.94 20.04
CA SER A 818 -1.94 -22.75 19.84
C SER A 818 -2.70 -24.08 19.78
N LEU A 819 -2.10 -25.12 19.18
CA LEU A 819 -2.71 -26.44 19.04
C LEU A 819 -2.64 -27.27 20.33
N ILE A 820 -1.58 -27.12 21.13
CA ILE A 820 -1.40 -27.83 22.42
C ILE A 820 -1.86 -27.00 23.63
N ILE A 821 -2.67 -25.96 23.41
CA ILE A 821 -3.07 -25.01 24.47
C ILE A 821 -3.75 -25.69 25.67
N ASN A 822 -4.45 -26.80 25.46
CA ASN A 822 -5.06 -27.57 26.55
C ASN A 822 -3.99 -28.12 27.49
N ASP A 823 -2.97 -28.76 26.95
CA ASP A 823 -1.88 -29.35 27.74
C ASP A 823 -1.05 -28.27 28.45
N LEU A 824 -0.87 -27.09 27.82
CA LEU A 824 -0.23 -25.94 28.46
C LEU A 824 -1.06 -25.39 29.63
N CYS A 825 -2.40 -25.40 29.52
CA CYS A 825 -3.29 -25.02 30.62
C CYS A 825 -3.26 -26.05 31.76
N ASP A 826 -3.28 -27.34 31.42
CA ASP A 826 -3.23 -28.45 32.38
C ASP A 826 -1.91 -28.49 33.15
N GLU A 827 -0.79 -28.13 32.50
CA GLU A 827 0.50 -27.95 33.15
C GLU A 827 0.48 -26.81 34.19
N GLY A 828 -0.50 -25.92 34.13
CA GLY A 828 -0.77 -24.89 35.13
C GLY A 828 -0.11 -23.55 34.80
N ILE A 829 -0.83 -22.70 34.09
CA ILE A 829 -0.45 -21.31 33.81
C ILE A 829 -1.55 -20.38 34.32
N ASP A 830 -1.20 -19.15 34.68
CA ASP A 830 -2.17 -18.17 35.18
C ASP A 830 -2.74 -17.32 34.05
N PHE A 831 -1.93 -17.03 33.03
CA PHE A 831 -2.33 -16.22 31.89
C PHE A 831 -1.59 -16.61 30.59
N ILE A 832 -2.15 -16.17 29.46
CA ILE A 832 -1.49 -16.19 28.15
C ILE A 832 -1.50 -14.81 27.51
N SER A 833 -0.55 -14.58 26.61
CA SER A 833 -0.57 -13.44 25.70
C SER A 833 -0.44 -13.93 24.26
N LEU A 834 -1.40 -13.57 23.40
CA LEU A 834 -1.34 -13.86 21.98
C LEU A 834 -0.32 -12.93 21.30
N GLY A 835 0.80 -13.49 20.88
CA GLY A 835 1.80 -12.80 20.06
C GLY A 835 1.41 -12.90 18.58
N THR A 836 0.43 -12.10 18.14
CA THR A 836 -0.15 -12.27 16.79
C THR A 836 0.82 -11.99 15.65
N ASN A 837 1.93 -11.31 15.93
CA ASN A 837 2.95 -11.04 14.92
C ASN A 837 3.58 -12.34 14.43
N ASP A 838 4.21 -13.05 15.34
CA ASP A 838 4.89 -14.30 15.06
C ASP A 838 3.89 -15.42 14.77
N LEU A 839 2.70 -15.40 15.41
CA LEU A 839 1.64 -16.35 15.10
C LEU A 839 1.17 -16.23 13.65
N THR A 840 0.99 -15.00 13.15
CA THR A 840 0.59 -14.76 11.75
C THR A 840 1.71 -15.16 10.79
N GLN A 841 2.96 -14.78 11.08
CA GLN A 841 4.12 -15.15 10.25
C GLN A 841 4.24 -16.66 10.09
N THR A 842 4.22 -17.39 11.20
CA THR A 842 4.44 -18.84 11.23
C THR A 842 3.23 -19.63 10.73
N THR A 843 2.01 -19.15 10.97
CA THR A 843 0.78 -19.79 10.46
C THR A 843 0.68 -19.66 8.93
N LEU A 844 1.09 -18.52 8.38
CA LEU A 844 0.97 -18.25 6.94
C LEU A 844 2.25 -18.59 6.15
N GLY A 845 3.38 -18.85 6.83
CA GLY A 845 4.68 -19.05 6.20
C GLY A 845 5.22 -17.78 5.55
N ILE A 846 5.03 -16.63 6.19
CA ILE A 846 5.39 -15.31 5.66
C ILE A 846 6.39 -14.62 6.57
N ASP A 847 7.47 -14.11 5.99
CA ASP A 847 8.32 -13.12 6.64
C ASP A 847 7.81 -11.71 6.30
N ARG A 848 7.33 -10.98 7.32
CA ARG A 848 6.81 -9.62 7.15
C ARG A 848 7.90 -8.59 6.78
N ASN A 849 9.18 -8.92 6.99
CA ASN A 849 10.30 -8.09 6.57
C ASN A 849 10.71 -8.31 5.12
N ASN A 850 10.16 -9.34 4.46
CA ASN A 850 10.39 -9.59 3.04
C ASN A 850 9.36 -8.82 2.20
N GLU A 851 9.78 -7.71 1.62
CA GLU A 851 8.94 -6.78 0.84
C GLU A 851 8.11 -7.47 -0.26
N ASN A 852 8.59 -8.56 -0.85
CA ASN A 852 7.90 -9.27 -1.92
C ASN A 852 6.63 -10.01 -1.45
N ILE A 853 6.58 -10.39 -0.17
CA ILE A 853 5.50 -11.18 0.43
C ILE A 853 4.85 -10.51 1.64
N ALA A 854 5.40 -9.40 2.12
CA ALA A 854 4.85 -8.63 3.24
C ALA A 854 3.39 -8.21 2.99
N GLY A 855 2.99 -7.97 1.74
CA GLY A 855 1.61 -7.67 1.37
C GLY A 855 0.61 -8.83 1.58
N LEU A 856 1.09 -10.04 1.82
CA LEU A 856 0.27 -11.23 2.15
C LEU A 856 0.06 -11.40 3.66
N TYR A 857 0.81 -10.66 4.49
CA TYR A 857 0.73 -10.73 5.94
C TYR A 857 -0.60 -10.11 6.42
N ASP A 858 -1.49 -10.93 6.99
CA ASP A 858 -2.80 -10.50 7.46
C ASP A 858 -3.24 -11.30 8.70
N TRP A 859 -3.26 -10.65 9.87
CA TRP A 859 -3.79 -11.24 11.11
C TRP A 859 -5.31 -11.47 11.06
N ASN A 860 -6.03 -10.91 10.07
CA ASN A 860 -7.43 -11.24 9.83
C ASN A 860 -7.64 -12.54 9.05
N HIS A 861 -6.57 -13.21 8.61
CA HIS A 861 -6.67 -14.45 7.87
C HIS A 861 -7.47 -15.53 8.66
N PRO A 862 -8.37 -16.30 8.01
CA PRO A 862 -9.21 -17.27 8.71
C PRO A 862 -8.44 -18.29 9.55
N ALA A 863 -7.27 -18.74 9.09
CA ALA A 863 -6.42 -19.66 9.86
C ALA A 863 -5.93 -19.04 11.17
N VAL A 864 -5.49 -17.78 11.15
CA VAL A 864 -5.01 -17.07 12.35
C VAL A 864 -6.18 -16.83 13.31
N LYS A 865 -7.33 -16.38 12.79
CA LYS A 865 -8.56 -16.22 13.60
C LYS A 865 -9.05 -17.53 14.22
N ALA A 866 -8.92 -18.64 13.50
CA ALA A 866 -9.28 -19.95 14.03
C ALA A 866 -8.41 -20.33 15.23
N LEU A 867 -7.08 -20.17 15.12
CA LEU A 867 -6.15 -20.42 16.22
C LEU A 867 -6.42 -19.50 17.41
N VAL A 868 -6.55 -18.18 17.18
CA VAL A 868 -6.85 -17.20 18.22
C VAL A 868 -8.16 -17.52 18.94
N SER A 869 -9.23 -17.82 18.20
CA SER A 869 -10.53 -18.16 18.78
C SER A 869 -10.47 -19.44 19.60
N GLN A 870 -9.78 -20.47 19.10
CA GLN A 870 -9.59 -21.73 19.81
C GLN A 870 -8.83 -21.52 21.13
N VAL A 871 -7.72 -20.79 21.10
CA VAL A 871 -6.92 -20.48 22.29
C VAL A 871 -7.75 -19.76 23.33
N ILE A 872 -8.45 -18.67 22.94
CA ILE A 872 -9.29 -17.90 23.88
C ILE A 872 -10.36 -18.80 24.51
N LYS A 873 -11.02 -19.65 23.70
CA LYS A 873 -12.06 -20.56 24.17
C LYS A 873 -11.53 -21.59 25.18
N VAL A 874 -10.38 -22.22 24.90
CA VAL A 874 -9.79 -23.23 25.79
C VAL A 874 -9.32 -22.60 27.09
N CYS A 875 -8.60 -21.47 27.03
CA CYS A 875 -8.14 -20.76 28.23
C CYS A 875 -9.31 -20.32 29.10
N LYS A 876 -10.40 -19.82 28.51
CA LYS A 876 -11.62 -19.46 29.25
C LYS A 876 -12.22 -20.65 30.01
N ALA A 877 -12.22 -21.84 29.41
CA ALA A 877 -12.68 -23.05 30.08
C ALA A 877 -11.78 -23.47 31.26
N HIS A 878 -10.47 -23.23 31.15
CA HIS A 878 -9.48 -23.52 32.19
C HIS A 878 -9.30 -22.38 33.22
N LYS A 879 -10.06 -21.28 33.08
CA LYS A 879 -9.94 -20.06 33.90
C LYS A 879 -8.53 -19.43 33.82
N VAL A 880 -7.86 -19.59 32.68
CA VAL A 880 -6.59 -18.94 32.37
C VAL A 880 -6.89 -17.58 31.73
N HIS A 881 -6.28 -16.52 32.24
CA HIS A 881 -6.51 -15.17 31.71
C HIS A 881 -5.92 -15.05 30.29
N THR A 882 -6.64 -14.38 29.40
CA THR A 882 -6.21 -14.24 27.98
C THR A 882 -5.96 -12.80 27.64
N SER A 883 -4.79 -12.53 27.08
CA SER A 883 -4.42 -11.23 26.56
C SER A 883 -3.98 -11.33 25.10
N ILE A 884 -3.94 -10.19 24.41
CA ILE A 884 -3.27 -10.04 23.13
C ILE A 884 -2.27 -8.89 23.22
N CYS A 885 -1.15 -9.04 22.51
CA CYS A 885 -0.16 -7.99 22.35
C CYS A 885 0.21 -7.80 20.87
N GLY A 886 0.86 -6.67 20.57
CA GLY A 886 1.24 -6.28 19.21
C GLY A 886 0.18 -5.45 18.50
N GLN A 887 0.40 -5.20 17.21
CA GLN A 887 -0.39 -4.24 16.43
C GLN A 887 -1.86 -4.65 16.30
N ALA A 888 -2.16 -5.96 16.30
CA ALA A 888 -3.53 -6.46 16.22
C ALA A 888 -4.38 -6.06 17.43
N GLY A 889 -3.78 -5.93 18.62
CA GLY A 889 -4.45 -5.42 19.82
C GLY A 889 -4.79 -3.93 19.74
N SER A 890 -4.14 -3.19 18.84
CA SER A 890 -4.43 -1.77 18.56
C SER A 890 -5.24 -1.56 17.28
N ASP A 891 -5.63 -2.63 16.56
CA ASP A 891 -6.39 -2.55 15.30
C ASP A 891 -7.91 -2.48 15.56
N PRO A 892 -8.58 -1.36 15.25
CA PRO A 892 -10.02 -1.22 15.46
C PRO A 892 -10.88 -2.23 14.69
N LYS A 893 -10.34 -2.90 13.67
CA LYS A 893 -11.06 -3.93 12.91
C LYS A 893 -10.95 -5.32 13.54
N PHE A 894 -9.89 -5.58 14.29
CA PHE A 894 -9.62 -6.89 14.89
C PHE A 894 -10.13 -6.98 16.33
N VAL A 895 -10.05 -5.88 17.09
CA VAL A 895 -10.54 -5.83 18.48
C VAL A 895 -11.99 -6.31 18.62
N PRO A 896 -12.98 -5.92 17.79
CA PRO A 896 -14.35 -6.43 17.90
C PRO A 896 -14.45 -7.97 17.78
N PHE A 897 -13.57 -8.60 17.01
CA PHE A 897 -13.51 -10.06 16.92
C PHE A 897 -13.02 -10.68 18.24
N LEU A 898 -12.01 -10.08 18.87
CA LEU A 898 -11.47 -10.56 20.15
C LEU A 898 -12.49 -10.43 21.29
N ILE A 899 -13.22 -9.31 21.35
CA ILE A 899 -14.29 -9.10 22.33
C ILE A 899 -15.38 -10.16 22.17
N LYS A 900 -15.77 -10.47 20.92
CA LYS A 900 -16.72 -11.55 20.62
C LYS A 900 -16.22 -12.94 21.01
N CYS A 901 -14.91 -13.20 20.88
CA CYS A 901 -14.30 -14.43 21.37
C CYS A 901 -14.25 -14.49 22.92
N GLY A 902 -14.40 -13.35 23.60
CA GLY A 902 -14.36 -13.24 25.06
C GLY A 902 -12.95 -13.16 25.62
N ILE A 903 -12.07 -12.39 24.97
CA ILE A 903 -10.72 -12.13 25.49
C ILE A 903 -10.75 -11.36 26.82
N GLY A 904 -9.81 -11.67 27.73
CA GLY A 904 -9.73 -11.03 29.05
C GLY A 904 -9.15 -9.62 29.02
N SER A 905 -8.10 -9.40 28.22
CA SER A 905 -7.45 -8.09 28.10
C SER A 905 -6.89 -7.83 26.71
N VAL A 906 -6.73 -6.55 26.36
CA VAL A 906 -6.10 -6.11 25.10
C VAL A 906 -4.97 -5.14 25.43
N SER A 907 -3.75 -5.44 24.95
CA SER A 907 -2.59 -4.56 25.14
C SER A 907 -2.43 -3.64 23.94
N ALA A 908 -2.50 -2.32 24.17
CA ALA A 908 -2.38 -1.30 23.15
C ALA A 908 -1.13 -0.44 23.34
N ASN A 909 -0.72 0.27 22.29
CA ASN A 909 0.28 1.32 22.43
C ASN A 909 -0.26 2.46 23.32
N PRO A 910 0.60 3.19 24.08
CA PRO A 910 0.14 4.25 24.98
C PRO A 910 -0.79 5.29 24.34
N ASP A 911 -0.58 5.65 23.08
CA ASP A 911 -1.39 6.64 22.37
C ASP A 911 -2.75 6.11 21.89
N ALA A 912 -2.96 4.79 21.93
CA ALA A 912 -4.19 4.13 21.50
C ALA A 912 -5.11 3.70 22.66
N VAL A 913 -4.62 3.70 23.92
CA VAL A 913 -5.34 3.18 25.10
C VAL A 913 -6.77 3.72 25.22
N SER A 914 -6.96 5.04 25.19
CA SER A 914 -8.30 5.64 25.35
C SER A 914 -9.25 5.26 24.23
N LYS A 915 -8.75 5.24 22.98
CA LYS A 915 -9.55 4.90 21.79
C LYS A 915 -9.94 3.43 21.78
N ILE A 916 -9.02 2.54 22.17
CA ILE A 916 -9.32 1.11 22.29
C ILE A 916 -10.31 0.86 23.41
N ARG A 917 -10.21 1.55 24.55
CA ARG A 917 -11.19 1.46 25.64
C ARG A 917 -12.58 1.89 25.19
N GLU A 918 -12.71 3.00 24.46
CA GLU A 918 -13.97 3.45 23.88
C GLU A 918 -14.57 2.40 22.94
N LEU A 919 -13.76 1.81 22.06
CA LEU A 919 -14.19 0.77 21.13
C LEU A 919 -14.67 -0.50 21.86
N ILE A 920 -13.91 -0.94 22.87
CA ILE A 920 -14.26 -2.12 23.68
C ILE A 920 -15.60 -1.88 24.38
N TYR A 921 -15.76 -0.72 25.01
CA TYR A 921 -17.01 -0.33 25.66
C TYR A 921 -18.21 -0.37 24.70
N GLU A 922 -18.06 0.15 23.49
CA GLU A 922 -19.12 0.11 22.48
C GLU A 922 -19.47 -1.31 22.04
N GLU A 923 -18.48 -2.18 21.84
CA GLU A 923 -18.71 -3.57 21.43
C GLU A 923 -19.32 -4.42 22.56
N GLU A 924 -18.85 -4.26 23.79
CA GLU A 924 -19.46 -4.93 24.96
C GLU A 924 -20.91 -4.50 25.17
N LYS A 925 -21.20 -3.21 25.01
CA LYS A 925 -22.58 -2.69 25.07
C LYS A 925 -23.47 -3.31 24.00
N LYS A 926 -22.96 -3.52 22.78
CA LYS A 926 -23.72 -4.21 21.72
C LYS A 926 -24.02 -5.65 22.11
N LEU A 927 -23.04 -6.38 22.63
CA LEU A 927 -23.22 -7.77 23.08
C LEU A 927 -24.24 -7.89 24.22
N LEU A 928 -24.23 -6.96 25.17
CA LEU A 928 -25.22 -6.93 26.25
C LEU A 928 -26.64 -6.66 25.73
N LEU A 929 -26.79 -5.73 24.78
CA LEU A 929 -28.09 -5.45 24.16
C LEU A 929 -28.61 -6.62 23.32
N GLU A 930 -27.72 -7.32 22.60
CA GLU A 930 -28.05 -8.53 21.86
C GLU A 930 -28.50 -9.65 22.82
N ALA A 931 -27.75 -9.90 23.89
CA ALA A 931 -28.09 -10.90 24.90
C ALA A 931 -29.43 -10.59 25.62
N ALA A 932 -29.70 -9.32 25.92
CA ALA A 932 -30.98 -8.91 26.52
C ALA A 932 -32.17 -9.20 25.60
N ARG A 933 -32.05 -8.91 24.29
CA ARG A 933 -33.09 -9.22 23.29
C ARG A 933 -33.30 -10.73 23.14
N GLU A 934 -32.23 -11.52 23.09
CA GLU A 934 -32.34 -12.98 23.03
C GLU A 934 -33.02 -13.56 24.28
N HIS A 935 -32.79 -12.96 25.45
CA HIS A 935 -33.44 -13.35 26.69
C HIS A 935 -34.93 -13.03 26.69
N GLU A 936 -35.33 -11.84 26.22
CA GLU A 936 -36.74 -11.46 26.04
C GLU A 936 -37.45 -12.38 25.03
N GLU A 937 -36.82 -12.73 23.91
CA GLU A 937 -37.35 -13.69 22.93
C GLU A 937 -37.51 -15.11 23.50
N LYS A 938 -36.57 -15.56 24.34
CA LYS A 938 -36.67 -16.87 25.02
C LYS A 938 -37.77 -16.89 26.08
N GLN A 939 -37.92 -15.81 26.85
CA GLN A 939 -39.01 -15.68 27.83
C GLN A 939 -40.37 -15.64 27.15
N SER A 940 -40.53 -14.88 26.06
CA SER A 940 -41.80 -14.83 25.33
C SER A 940 -42.14 -16.16 24.64
N LYS A 941 -41.16 -16.95 24.18
CA LYS A 941 -41.38 -18.34 23.74
C LYS A 941 -41.78 -19.28 24.88
N ALA A 942 -41.13 -19.19 26.03
CA ALA A 942 -41.47 -20.02 27.20
C ALA A 942 -42.87 -19.70 27.77
N SER A 943 -43.29 -18.42 27.71
CA SER A 943 -44.64 -18.00 28.08
C SER A 943 -45.71 -18.56 27.12
N ASN A 944 -45.45 -18.53 25.81
CA ASN A 944 -46.36 -19.09 24.82
C ASN A 944 -46.44 -20.63 24.87
N GLU A 945 -45.36 -21.32 25.24
CA GLU A 945 -45.38 -22.78 25.45
C GLU A 945 -46.16 -23.19 26.71
N ASN A 946 -46.15 -22.36 27.77
CA ASN A 946 -46.96 -22.59 28.97
C ASN A 946 -48.45 -22.33 28.76
N GLU A 947 -48.83 -21.33 27.95
CA GLU A 947 -50.25 -21.11 27.58
C GLU A 947 -50.80 -22.26 26.73
N HIS A 948 -49.96 -22.90 25.90
CA HIS A 948 -50.37 -24.05 25.09
C HIS A 948 -50.48 -25.38 25.84
N MET A 949 -49.87 -25.51 27.02
CA MET A 949 -50.07 -26.68 27.91
C MET A 949 -51.25 -26.51 28.88
N GLN A 950 -51.73 -25.30 29.09
CA GLN A 950 -52.91 -25.02 29.94
C GLN A 950 -54.23 -24.95 29.14
N SER A 951 -54.16 -24.90 27.80
CA SER A 951 -55.29 -25.13 26.88
C SER A 951 -55.40 -26.60 26.48
#